data_AF-A0A1G2WMU8-F1
#
_entry.id   AF-A0A1G2WMU8-F1
#
_cell.length_a   1.000
_cell.length_b   1.000
_cell.length_c   1.000
_cell.angle_alpha   90.00
_cell.angle_beta   90.00
_cell.angle_gamma   90.00
#
_symmetry.space_group_name_H-M   'P 1'
#
loop_
_entity.id
_entity.type
_entity.pdbx_description
1 polymer ?
#
loop_
_entity_poly.entity_id
_entity_poly.type
_entity_poly.pdbx_seq_one_letter_code
_entity_poly.pdbx_strand_id
1 'polypeptide(L)'
;MYKNRLSTYFIIIVVSIIFLGAFIRHSQAEDTKGLAIEELMRKAERVRTLIKEKEAVGIGITKALKLDMESRIAAEKGDLDLAGRLLDDAIKSLTEMSDKGKLERSDKYPLKNPDFEKGDRSTRNTIDGWIDLEKIGFSTSDRTASYLWDNEIAHAGKGSAKIIKTSPTGDAGLTQEISELKVGKWYQASVWIKTVDILPTVVFDSLQSGVNMSIVCFIRGVPTPVFFKTFPIQMTQDWREEKIVFVAPEESERISVLLGAQAVTGTVWFDDVSIVSVPPPDISKTASIDRDSLNKYGGLKHIKGKKTGFFHVEEIHNRWWLIDPEGNGFIVVGVSLANIDQVGSDLYKNNLPKYYKSAEEWVEKTSRRLKEWGFNTVIQSDPALSKLFVYEDAIGPRSAISVPVTDASHPNPNRFPDIFDEKFKQSLDKEAATVTKIQKDNPRLLGYFLGNELPWSGNPLKRQELFDIYFSLPSDRPGKKAVINFLINRYANNVKAFKTVWGTKINKFEELLTYTEINGGIKDRTRIQLDKSAFLRFVADTFFEMHYSIIRKYDTNHMILGVRFVGNIAPSEVLEAMDKYVDVVCFQPYDAVAPIELFERSWHYHKKPILITEFGFKAMDSGLPNTKGPGYTFKTQKERGLWYERYIFRLIESPLIIGWVWYQYVDQPASGRTADGENNNFGLLNIEDQPYFDLVNRMKEIHSKIYPSLLNSIK
;
A
#
# COMPACT_ATOMS: atom_id res chain seq x y z
N MET A 1 12.88 -30.35 -44.75
CA MET A 1 12.68 -28.96 -45.22
C MET A 1 11.37 -28.31 -44.75
N TYR A 2 10.78 -28.72 -43.62
CA TYR A 2 9.65 -28.01 -43.00
C TYR A 2 9.79 -28.13 -41.48
N LYS A 3 10.22 -27.03 -40.82
CA LYS A 3 10.02 -26.68 -39.40
C LYS A 3 10.96 -25.51 -39.05
N ASN A 4 10.58 -24.29 -39.46
CA ASN A 4 11.12 -23.03 -38.94
C ASN A 4 10.19 -21.84 -39.28
N ARG A 5 8.88 -22.01 -39.10
CA ARG A 5 7.89 -20.94 -39.40
C ARG A 5 6.80 -20.78 -38.33
N LEU A 6 7.02 -21.21 -37.09
CA LEU A 6 6.02 -21.10 -36.01
C LEU A 6 6.30 -20.01 -34.96
N SER A 7 7.55 -19.54 -34.78
CA SER A 7 7.84 -18.48 -33.78
C SER A 7 7.61 -17.06 -34.30
N THR A 8 7.79 -16.79 -35.59
CA THR A 8 7.53 -15.47 -36.20
C THR A 8 6.03 -15.19 -36.35
N TYR A 9 5.19 -16.22 -36.49
CA TYR A 9 3.74 -16.06 -36.60
C TYR A 9 3.08 -15.71 -35.25
N PHE A 10 3.64 -16.11 -34.11
CA PHE A 10 3.00 -15.89 -32.80
C PHE A 10 3.18 -14.45 -32.27
N ILE A 11 4.30 -13.80 -32.57
CA ILE A 11 4.56 -12.39 -32.23
C ILE A 11 3.70 -11.46 -33.11
N ILE A 12 3.49 -11.84 -34.38
CA ILE A 12 2.57 -11.13 -35.28
C ILE A 12 1.12 -11.27 -34.78
N ILE A 13 0.73 -12.42 -34.21
CA ILE A 13 -0.65 -12.65 -33.72
C ILE A 13 -1.01 -11.79 -32.50
N VAL A 14 -0.11 -11.56 -31.54
CA VAL A 14 -0.43 -10.78 -30.32
C VAL A 14 -0.55 -9.27 -30.60
N VAL A 15 0.32 -8.74 -31.47
CA VAL A 15 0.21 -7.35 -31.96
C VAL A 15 -0.99 -7.20 -32.90
N SER A 16 -1.27 -8.24 -33.69
CA SER A 16 -2.49 -8.29 -34.50
C SER A 16 -3.73 -8.26 -33.62
N ILE A 17 -3.85 -9.01 -32.53
CA ILE A 17 -5.10 -9.07 -31.75
C ILE A 17 -5.51 -7.72 -31.11
N ILE A 18 -4.56 -6.89 -30.68
CA ILE A 18 -4.86 -5.58 -30.06
C ILE A 18 -5.29 -4.55 -31.11
N PHE A 19 -4.58 -4.47 -32.24
CA PHE A 19 -4.95 -3.60 -33.36
C PHE A 19 -6.13 -4.15 -34.19
N LEU A 20 -6.33 -5.47 -34.22
CA LEU A 20 -7.48 -6.16 -34.81
C LEU A 20 -8.73 -5.98 -33.94
N GLY A 21 -8.58 -5.83 -32.63
CA GLY A 21 -9.67 -5.40 -31.72
C GLY A 21 -10.17 -3.98 -32.01
N ALA A 22 -9.26 -3.08 -32.39
CA ALA A 22 -9.60 -1.75 -32.92
C ALA A 22 -10.17 -1.84 -34.35
N PHE A 23 -9.63 -2.70 -35.20
CA PHE A 23 -10.10 -2.96 -36.57
C PHE A 23 -11.53 -3.50 -36.62
N ILE A 24 -11.87 -4.46 -35.74
CA ILE A 24 -13.21 -5.07 -35.64
C ILE A 24 -14.22 -4.11 -35.02
N ARG A 25 -13.79 -3.14 -34.21
CA ARG A 25 -14.67 -2.08 -33.66
C ARG A 25 -14.89 -0.89 -34.60
N HIS A 26 -14.18 -0.80 -35.72
CA HIS A 26 -14.21 0.37 -36.61
C HIS A 26 -14.24 0.04 -38.11
N SER A 27 -14.53 -1.20 -38.51
CA SER A 27 -14.55 -1.66 -39.93
C SER A 27 -15.75 -1.17 -40.76
N GLN A 28 -16.16 0.08 -40.56
CA GLN A 28 -16.83 0.89 -41.58
C GLN A 28 -16.23 2.30 -41.60
N ALA A 29 -14.96 2.43 -41.97
CA ALA A 29 -14.35 3.70 -42.34
C ALA A 29 -13.10 3.48 -43.23
N GLU A 30 -12.94 4.37 -44.20
CA GLU A 30 -12.07 4.37 -45.40
C GLU A 30 -10.58 4.04 -45.22
N ASP A 31 -9.94 3.66 -46.35
CA ASP A 31 -8.54 3.25 -46.58
C ASP A 31 -7.44 4.10 -45.91
N THR A 32 -7.76 5.32 -45.46
CA THR A 32 -6.82 6.23 -44.80
C THR A 32 -6.45 5.81 -43.37
N LYS A 33 -7.29 5.05 -42.67
CA LYS A 33 -7.01 4.61 -41.28
C LYS A 33 -6.06 3.41 -41.19
N GLY A 34 -5.95 2.59 -42.23
CA GLY A 34 -5.01 1.45 -42.28
C GLY A 34 -3.55 1.89 -42.30
N LEU A 35 -3.23 2.92 -43.09
CA LEU A 35 -1.90 3.53 -43.17
C LEU A 35 -1.45 4.18 -41.85
N ALA A 36 -2.38 4.83 -41.13
CA ALA A 36 -2.09 5.45 -39.84
C ALA A 36 -1.70 4.43 -38.76
N ILE A 37 -2.30 3.23 -38.78
CA ILE A 37 -2.01 2.16 -37.83
C ILE A 37 -0.62 1.55 -38.10
N GLU A 38 -0.26 1.32 -39.36
CA GLU A 38 1.09 0.83 -39.71
C GLU A 38 2.18 1.81 -39.28
N GLU A 39 1.94 3.11 -39.43
CA GLU A 39 2.86 4.16 -39.00
C GLU A 39 3.03 4.18 -37.47
N LEU A 40 1.93 4.06 -36.72
CA LEU A 40 1.97 3.94 -35.26
C LEU A 40 2.76 2.71 -34.81
N MET A 41 2.57 1.56 -35.46
CA MET A 41 3.34 0.36 -35.15
C MET A 41 4.84 0.57 -35.39
N ARG A 42 5.21 1.23 -36.51
CA ARG A 42 6.61 1.55 -36.80
C ARG A 42 7.22 2.50 -35.77
N LYS A 43 6.46 3.50 -35.30
CA LYS A 43 6.90 4.42 -34.24
C LYS A 43 7.06 3.71 -32.89
N ALA A 44 6.12 2.84 -32.52
CA ALA A 44 6.19 2.05 -31.29
C ALA A 44 7.39 1.08 -31.30
N GLU A 45 7.66 0.43 -32.43
CA GLU A 45 8.86 -0.40 -32.63
C GLU A 45 10.13 0.44 -32.39
N ARG A 46 10.18 1.64 -32.97
CA ARG A 46 11.33 2.55 -32.84
C ARG A 46 11.56 3.02 -31.41
N VAL A 47 10.50 3.35 -30.67
CA VAL A 47 10.59 3.69 -29.23
C VAL A 47 11.20 2.54 -28.44
N ARG A 48 10.76 1.29 -28.67
CA ARG A 48 11.29 0.11 -27.98
C ARG A 48 12.77 -0.13 -28.30
N THR A 49 13.18 0.05 -29.55
CA THR A 49 14.60 -0.06 -29.93
C THR A 49 15.44 0.98 -29.19
N LEU A 50 15.00 2.24 -29.19
CA LEU A 50 15.72 3.33 -28.53
C LEU A 50 15.75 3.17 -27.00
N ILE A 51 14.69 2.65 -26.39
CA ILE A 51 14.66 2.30 -24.96
C ILE A 51 15.78 1.30 -24.66
N LYS A 52 15.85 0.18 -25.41
CA LYS A 52 16.91 -0.83 -25.23
C LYS A 52 18.31 -0.26 -25.40
N GLU A 53 18.51 0.58 -26.42
CA GLU A 53 19.79 1.26 -26.65
C GLU A 53 20.19 2.16 -25.48
N LYS A 54 19.24 2.90 -24.89
CA LYS A 54 19.49 3.86 -23.80
C LYS A 54 19.64 3.17 -22.43
N GLU A 55 18.89 2.10 -22.19
CA GLU A 55 19.05 1.24 -21.00
C GLU A 55 20.43 0.57 -20.98
N ALA A 56 20.91 0.08 -22.14
CA ALA A 56 22.22 -0.56 -22.26
C ALA A 56 23.39 0.35 -21.85
N VAL A 57 23.21 1.67 -21.91
CA VAL A 57 24.22 2.68 -21.51
C VAL A 57 23.88 3.40 -20.20
N GLY A 58 22.84 2.95 -19.48
CA GLY A 58 22.48 3.46 -18.16
C GLY A 58 21.84 4.85 -18.16
N ILE A 59 21.19 5.26 -19.26
CA ILE A 59 20.48 6.54 -19.37
C ILE A 59 19.05 6.36 -18.85
N GLY A 60 18.56 7.28 -18.00
CA GLY A 60 17.20 7.22 -17.45
C GLY A 60 16.12 7.44 -18.51
N ILE A 61 15.19 6.50 -18.64
CA ILE A 61 14.17 6.46 -19.72
C ILE A 61 12.73 6.72 -19.24
N THR A 62 12.52 7.13 -17.99
CA THR A 62 11.20 7.23 -17.34
C THR A 62 10.20 8.08 -18.14
N LYS A 63 10.66 9.17 -18.76
CA LYS A 63 9.82 10.02 -19.62
C LYS A 63 9.32 9.27 -20.86
N ALA A 64 10.19 8.51 -21.51
CA ALA A 64 9.84 7.74 -22.70
C ALA A 64 8.87 6.58 -22.38
N LEU A 65 9.06 5.90 -21.25
CA LEU A 65 8.15 4.86 -20.78
C LEU A 65 6.74 5.40 -20.47
N LYS A 66 6.67 6.58 -19.86
CA LYS A 66 5.39 7.26 -19.61
C LYS A 66 4.67 7.61 -20.91
N LEU A 67 5.38 8.23 -21.87
CA LEU A 67 4.83 8.61 -23.18
C LEU A 67 4.39 7.38 -24.01
N ASP A 68 5.14 6.29 -23.94
CA ASP A 68 4.79 5.00 -24.57
C ASP A 68 3.58 4.33 -23.91
N MET A 69 3.40 4.48 -22.59
CA MET A 69 2.19 4.03 -21.90
C MET A 69 0.97 4.88 -22.28
N GLU A 70 1.11 6.21 -22.29
CA GLU A 70 0.05 7.14 -22.65
C GLU A 70 -0.39 6.96 -24.11
N SER A 71 0.55 6.65 -25.02
CA SER A 71 0.25 6.39 -26.43
C SER A 71 -0.63 5.15 -26.61
N ARG A 72 -0.40 4.10 -25.81
CA ARG A 72 -1.26 2.90 -25.78
C ARG A 72 -2.66 3.22 -25.29
N ILE A 73 -2.78 4.00 -24.21
CA ILE A 73 -4.07 4.43 -23.66
C ILE A 73 -4.84 5.29 -24.69
N ALA A 74 -4.15 6.17 -25.41
CA ALA A 74 -4.74 6.97 -26.48
C ALA A 74 -5.24 6.09 -27.65
N ALA A 75 -4.43 5.12 -28.07
CA ALA A 75 -4.81 4.17 -29.12
C ALA A 75 -6.01 3.29 -28.73
N GLU A 76 -6.08 2.83 -27.47
CA GLU A 76 -7.22 2.06 -26.94
C GLU A 76 -8.53 2.86 -26.93
N LYS A 77 -8.43 4.19 -26.76
CA LYS A 77 -9.55 5.13 -26.84
C LYS A 77 -9.90 5.58 -28.26
N GLY A 78 -9.14 5.12 -29.27
CA GLY A 78 -9.34 5.46 -30.68
C GLY A 78 -8.72 6.78 -31.13
N ASP A 79 -7.92 7.44 -30.29
CA ASP A 79 -7.23 8.70 -30.62
C ASP A 79 -5.84 8.41 -31.21
N LEU A 80 -5.82 8.05 -32.50
CA LEU A 80 -4.62 7.66 -33.23
C LEU A 80 -3.64 8.82 -33.43
N ASP A 81 -4.14 10.06 -33.54
CA ASP A 81 -3.30 11.25 -33.70
C ASP A 81 -2.55 11.59 -32.40
N LEU A 82 -3.22 11.48 -31.25
CA LEU A 82 -2.56 11.64 -29.95
C LEU A 82 -1.56 10.52 -29.71
N ALA A 83 -1.91 9.27 -30.02
CA ALA A 83 -0.98 8.15 -29.93
C ALA A 83 0.28 8.40 -30.76
N GLY A 84 0.12 8.93 -31.98
CA GLY A 84 1.24 9.27 -32.87
C GLY A 84 2.14 10.35 -32.30
N ARG A 85 1.57 11.45 -31.80
CA ARG A 85 2.34 12.55 -31.17
C ARG A 85 3.11 12.09 -29.94
N LEU A 86 2.48 11.27 -29.09
CA LEU A 86 3.11 10.73 -27.88
C LEU A 86 4.29 9.80 -28.22
N LEU A 87 4.17 9.00 -29.29
CA LEU A 87 5.28 8.19 -29.77
C LEU A 87 6.41 9.04 -30.38
N ASP A 88 6.09 10.10 -31.11
CA ASP A 88 7.10 11.04 -31.62
C ASP A 88 7.83 11.76 -30.48
N ASP A 89 7.11 12.18 -29.44
CA ASP A 89 7.69 12.79 -28.24
C ASP A 89 8.56 11.79 -27.46
N ALA A 90 8.17 10.52 -27.41
CA ALA A 90 8.97 9.46 -26.82
C ALA A 90 10.28 9.28 -27.61
N ILE A 91 10.21 9.17 -28.94
CA ILE A 91 11.39 9.07 -29.83
C ILE A 91 12.30 10.27 -29.65
N LYS A 92 11.73 11.49 -29.64
CA LYS A 92 12.47 12.73 -29.44
C LYS A 92 13.18 12.75 -28.09
N SER A 93 12.47 12.38 -27.02
CA SER A 93 13.04 12.33 -25.67
C SER A 93 14.22 11.36 -25.56
N LEU A 94 14.19 10.24 -26.30
CA LEU A 94 15.27 9.25 -26.32
C LEU A 94 16.44 9.69 -27.22
N THR A 95 16.16 10.35 -28.34
CA THR A 95 17.18 10.76 -29.32
C THR A 95 17.96 12.01 -28.89
N GLU A 96 17.33 12.94 -28.17
CA GLU A 96 17.98 14.16 -27.67
C GLU A 96 18.82 13.95 -26.39
N MET A 97 18.76 12.76 -25.78
CA MET A 97 19.60 12.41 -24.63
C MET A 97 21.05 12.13 -25.05
N SER A 98 21.96 13.03 -24.65
CA SER A 98 23.43 12.86 -24.77
C SER A 98 24.01 12.12 -23.56
N ASP A 99 25.19 11.48 -23.74
CA ASP A 99 25.90 10.63 -22.77
C ASP A 99 26.35 11.32 -21.46
N LYS A 100 25.92 12.56 -21.19
CA LYS A 100 26.21 13.29 -19.96
C LYS A 100 25.23 12.90 -18.85
N GLY A 101 25.42 11.70 -18.32
CA GLY A 101 24.67 11.18 -17.18
C GLY A 101 25.17 9.85 -16.64
N LYS A 102 26.41 9.45 -16.96
CA LYS A 102 27.01 8.24 -16.40
C LYS A 102 27.12 8.39 -14.87
N LEU A 103 26.25 7.70 -14.14
CA LEU A 103 26.54 7.32 -12.76
C LEU A 103 27.86 6.53 -12.80
N GLU A 104 28.90 7.05 -12.15
CA GLU A 104 30.14 6.31 -11.97
C GLU A 104 29.81 5.00 -11.23
N ARG A 105 30.00 3.87 -11.92
CA ARG A 105 30.15 2.57 -11.25
C ARG A 105 31.40 2.67 -10.38
N SER A 106 31.20 2.98 -9.10
CA SER A 106 32.24 2.82 -8.09
C SER A 106 32.57 1.33 -8.00
N ASP A 107 33.73 0.94 -8.54
CA ASP A 107 34.32 -0.41 -8.42
C ASP A 107 34.74 -0.78 -6.99
N LYS A 108 34.45 0.05 -5.99
CA LYS A 108 34.63 -0.26 -4.57
C LYS A 108 33.40 -1.00 -4.02
N TYR A 109 33.48 -2.32 -4.13
CA TYR A 109 32.60 -3.35 -3.55
C TYR A 109 31.31 -3.67 -4.31
N PRO A 110 31.40 -4.37 -5.45
CA PRO A 110 30.33 -5.25 -5.87
C PRO A 110 30.40 -6.52 -5.00
N LEU A 111 29.29 -6.92 -4.35
CA LEU A 111 29.03 -8.36 -4.29
C LEU A 111 28.75 -8.74 -5.75
N LYS A 112 29.85 -8.93 -6.51
CA LYS A 112 29.83 -9.45 -7.89
C LYS A 112 28.93 -10.66 -7.84
N ASN A 113 27.92 -10.74 -8.72
CA ASN A 113 27.22 -11.96 -9.12
C ASN A 113 28.11 -13.18 -8.85
N PRO A 114 28.06 -13.81 -7.66
CA PRO A 114 29.14 -14.70 -7.31
C PRO A 114 29.01 -15.94 -8.17
N ASP A 115 27.76 -16.37 -8.42
CA ASP A 115 27.48 -17.72 -8.90
C ASP A 115 26.17 -17.90 -9.72
N PHE A 116 25.39 -16.87 -10.09
CA PHE A 116 24.13 -17.10 -10.86
C PHE A 116 24.39 -17.84 -12.19
N GLU A 117 25.50 -17.52 -12.87
CA GLU A 117 25.89 -18.11 -14.16
C GLU A 117 27.02 -19.17 -14.05
N LYS A 118 27.52 -19.48 -12.84
CA LYS A 118 28.70 -20.34 -12.65
C LYS A 118 28.40 -21.80 -12.37
N GLY A 119 27.12 -22.19 -12.28
CA GLY A 119 26.73 -23.59 -12.12
C GLY A 119 27.43 -24.49 -13.14
N ASP A 120 27.97 -25.60 -12.65
CA ASP A 120 28.71 -26.53 -13.50
C ASP A 120 27.76 -27.06 -14.58
N ARG A 121 28.11 -26.79 -15.84
CA ARG A 121 27.33 -27.11 -17.05
C ARG A 121 27.24 -28.62 -17.33
N SER A 122 27.57 -29.46 -16.36
CA SER A 122 27.80 -30.89 -16.55
C SER A 122 26.60 -31.77 -16.21
N THR A 123 25.56 -31.26 -15.52
CA THR A 123 24.32 -32.03 -15.29
C THR A 123 23.08 -31.22 -15.65
N ARG A 124 22.26 -31.74 -16.57
CA ARG A 124 20.97 -31.14 -16.92
C ARG A 124 20.07 -31.21 -15.67
N ASN A 125 19.62 -30.06 -15.17
CA ASN A 125 18.51 -29.84 -14.21
C ASN A 125 18.84 -29.32 -12.80
N THR A 126 20.02 -28.75 -12.49
CA THR A 126 20.26 -28.06 -11.21
C THR A 126 20.53 -26.57 -11.39
N ILE A 127 20.03 -25.74 -10.47
CA ILE A 127 20.32 -24.30 -10.36
C ILE A 127 21.37 -24.16 -9.25
N ASP A 128 22.63 -24.38 -9.59
CA ASP A 128 23.72 -24.42 -8.60
C ASP A 128 23.84 -23.07 -7.86
N GLY A 129 24.14 -23.15 -6.55
CA GLY A 129 24.22 -21.97 -5.68
C GLY A 129 22.87 -21.45 -5.18
N TRP A 130 21.75 -22.01 -5.67
CA TRP A 130 20.40 -21.72 -5.20
C TRP A 130 19.77 -22.97 -4.57
N ILE A 131 19.06 -22.77 -3.46
CA ILE A 131 18.36 -23.82 -2.75
C ILE A 131 16.86 -23.58 -2.96
N ASP A 132 16.14 -24.61 -3.41
CA ASP A 132 14.68 -24.53 -3.50
C ASP A 132 14.03 -24.47 -2.09
N LEU A 133 12.86 -23.84 -2.00
CA LEU A 133 12.15 -23.68 -0.72
C LEU A 133 11.80 -25.01 -0.03
N GLU A 134 11.64 -26.09 -0.80
CA GLU A 134 11.37 -27.42 -0.26
C GLU A 134 12.56 -27.95 0.55
N LYS A 135 13.79 -27.85 0.01
CA LYS A 135 15.00 -28.35 0.66
C LYS A 135 15.33 -27.67 1.99
N ILE A 136 14.90 -26.42 2.18
CA ILE A 136 15.05 -25.71 3.47
C ILE A 136 13.88 -25.97 4.44
N GLY A 137 12.93 -26.84 4.07
CA GLY A 137 11.82 -27.24 4.92
C GLY A 137 10.74 -26.16 5.09
N PHE A 138 10.56 -25.26 4.11
CA PHE A 138 9.53 -24.23 4.18
C PHE A 138 8.14 -24.88 4.15
N SER A 139 7.33 -24.66 5.19
CA SER A 139 6.11 -25.43 5.44
C SER A 139 5.01 -25.21 4.41
N THR A 140 5.00 -24.07 3.72
CA THR A 140 4.06 -23.75 2.64
C THR A 140 4.58 -24.17 1.27
N SER A 141 5.74 -24.83 1.17
CA SER A 141 6.35 -25.17 -0.12
C SER A 141 5.44 -26.03 -1.01
N ASP A 142 5.33 -25.62 -2.28
CA ASP A 142 4.70 -26.40 -3.34
C ASP A 142 5.66 -27.47 -3.84
N ARG A 143 5.47 -28.70 -3.33
CA ARG A 143 6.27 -29.88 -3.71
C ARG A 143 6.03 -30.35 -5.15
N THR A 144 5.10 -29.75 -5.87
CA THR A 144 4.84 -30.03 -7.29
C THR A 144 5.51 -29.03 -8.22
N ALA A 145 6.12 -27.97 -7.69
CA ALA A 145 6.84 -26.99 -8.47
C ALA A 145 8.11 -27.61 -9.09
N SER A 146 8.40 -27.23 -10.34
CA SER A 146 9.62 -27.64 -11.05
C SER A 146 10.60 -26.47 -11.10
N TYR A 147 11.85 -26.74 -10.74
CA TYR A 147 12.94 -25.78 -10.74
C TYR A 147 13.96 -26.19 -11.80
N LEU A 148 14.20 -25.34 -12.80
CA LEU A 148 14.99 -25.68 -13.98
C LEU A 148 15.93 -24.54 -14.36
N TRP A 149 17.05 -24.89 -15.00
CA TRP A 149 17.86 -23.92 -15.73
C TRP A 149 17.42 -23.91 -17.20
N ASP A 150 17.03 -22.74 -17.73
CA ASP A 150 16.54 -22.58 -19.11
C ASP A 150 17.62 -21.90 -19.96
N ASN A 151 18.19 -22.62 -20.93
CA ASN A 151 19.24 -22.08 -21.82
C ASN A 151 18.68 -21.35 -23.05
N GLU A 152 17.36 -21.36 -23.26
CA GLU A 152 16.73 -20.74 -24.43
C GLU A 152 16.15 -19.36 -24.11
N ILE A 153 15.73 -19.16 -22.87
CA ILE A 153 15.13 -17.92 -22.39
C ILE A 153 16.08 -17.31 -21.37
N ALA A 154 16.62 -16.14 -21.68
CA ALA A 154 17.48 -15.37 -20.79
C ALA A 154 17.28 -13.87 -21.07
N HIS A 155 17.52 -13.04 -20.07
CA HIS A 155 17.65 -11.59 -20.23
C HIS A 155 19.08 -11.25 -20.69
N ALA A 156 20.08 -11.81 -20.01
CA ALA A 156 21.49 -11.75 -20.41
C ALA A 156 22.16 -13.12 -20.25
N GLY A 157 23.43 -13.23 -20.66
CA GLY A 157 24.15 -14.49 -20.47
C GLY A 157 23.63 -15.64 -21.34
N LYS A 158 23.67 -16.87 -20.80
CA LYS A 158 23.36 -18.11 -21.55
C LYS A 158 22.12 -18.85 -21.06
N GLY A 159 21.46 -18.36 -20.03
CA GLY A 159 20.24 -18.97 -19.51
C GLY A 159 19.64 -18.20 -18.34
N SER A 160 18.57 -18.73 -17.77
CA SER A 160 17.92 -18.15 -16.60
C SER A 160 17.32 -19.22 -15.69
N ALA A 161 17.06 -18.85 -14.44
CA ALA A 161 16.44 -19.71 -13.45
C ALA A 161 14.92 -19.73 -13.64
N LYS A 162 14.36 -20.92 -13.89
CA LYS A 162 12.95 -21.12 -14.22
C LYS A 162 12.22 -21.85 -13.11
N ILE A 163 11.03 -21.35 -12.76
CA ILE A 163 10.08 -22.05 -11.90
C ILE A 163 8.80 -22.28 -12.70
N ILE A 164 8.34 -23.54 -12.75
CA ILE A 164 7.02 -23.91 -13.28
C ILE A 164 6.16 -24.36 -12.11
N LYS A 165 5.03 -23.67 -11.91
CA LYS A 165 4.12 -23.91 -10.81
C LYS A 165 2.74 -24.26 -11.34
N THR A 166 2.28 -25.49 -11.09
CA THR A 166 0.98 -25.98 -11.58
C THR A 166 -0.06 -26.05 -10.49
N SER A 167 0.35 -26.21 -9.23
CA SER A 167 -0.55 -26.19 -8.09
C SER A 167 -0.94 -24.74 -7.75
N PRO A 168 -2.23 -24.45 -7.55
CA PRO A 168 -2.69 -23.13 -7.10
C PRO A 168 -2.40 -22.87 -5.62
N THR A 169 -1.99 -23.90 -4.87
CA THR A 169 -1.73 -23.86 -3.43
C THR A 169 -0.25 -24.09 -3.13
N GLY A 170 0.25 -23.46 -2.07
CA GLY A 170 1.67 -23.50 -1.70
C GLY A 170 2.53 -22.50 -2.46
N ASP A 171 3.74 -22.27 -1.96
CA ASP A 171 4.71 -21.31 -2.48
C ASP A 171 5.86 -22.04 -3.16
N ALA A 172 6.31 -21.54 -4.31
CA ALA A 172 7.54 -22.01 -4.95
C ALA A 172 8.60 -20.93 -4.87
N GLY A 173 9.87 -21.29 -4.75
CA GLY A 173 10.93 -20.28 -4.75
C GLY A 173 12.33 -20.83 -4.68
N LEU A 174 13.28 -19.97 -5.06
CA LEU A 174 14.71 -20.20 -4.99
C LEU A 174 15.32 -19.22 -4.01
N THR A 175 16.16 -19.70 -3.10
CA THR A 175 16.87 -18.85 -2.14
C THR A 175 18.38 -18.97 -2.29
N GLN A 176 19.09 -17.87 -2.07
CA GLN A 176 20.53 -17.84 -1.89
C GLN A 176 20.88 -17.06 -0.62
N GLU A 177 21.82 -17.58 0.18
CA GLU A 177 22.27 -16.92 1.40
C GLU A 177 23.55 -16.11 1.15
N ILE A 178 23.64 -14.93 1.76
CA ILE A 178 24.80 -14.03 1.65
C ILE A 178 25.20 -13.56 3.05
N SER A 179 26.42 -13.90 3.46
CA SER A 179 26.95 -13.59 4.81
C SER A 179 27.92 -12.40 4.82
N GLU A 180 28.28 -11.86 3.66
CA GLU A 180 29.31 -10.82 3.50
C GLU A 180 28.74 -9.39 3.61
N LEU A 181 27.76 -9.18 4.48
CA LEU A 181 27.10 -7.89 4.65
C LEU A 181 27.73 -7.08 5.78
N LYS A 182 27.93 -5.79 5.52
CA LYS A 182 28.17 -4.78 6.56
C LYS A 182 26.83 -4.28 7.09
N VAL A 183 26.58 -4.57 8.36
CA VAL A 183 25.45 -4.07 9.16
C VAL A 183 25.36 -2.54 9.07
N GLY A 184 24.14 -2.00 9.01
CA GLY A 184 23.89 -0.56 8.94
C GLY A 184 24.23 0.11 7.61
N LYS A 185 24.85 -0.60 6.67
CA LYS A 185 25.08 -0.14 5.30
C LYS A 185 23.84 -0.35 4.43
N TRP A 186 23.65 0.54 3.47
CA TRP A 186 22.58 0.45 2.49
C TRP A 186 23.00 -0.38 1.29
N TYR A 187 22.06 -1.19 0.82
CA TYR A 187 22.21 -2.06 -0.34
C TYR A 187 21.01 -1.88 -1.26
N GLN A 188 21.22 -2.07 -2.56
CA GLN A 188 20.16 -2.27 -3.53
C GLN A 188 20.29 -3.68 -4.07
N ALA A 189 19.23 -4.47 -3.95
CA ALA A 189 19.06 -5.72 -4.67
C ALA A 189 18.29 -5.47 -5.96
N SER A 190 18.64 -6.16 -7.03
CA SER A 190 17.89 -6.17 -8.29
C SER A 190 17.81 -7.57 -8.90
N VAL A 191 16.77 -7.82 -9.69
CA VAL A 191 16.60 -9.06 -10.47
C VAL A 191 15.77 -8.76 -11.72
N TRP A 192 16.06 -9.42 -12.83
CA TRP A 192 15.20 -9.43 -14.01
C TRP A 192 14.20 -10.56 -13.92
N ILE A 193 12.93 -10.26 -14.16
CA ILE A 193 11.83 -11.23 -14.04
C ILE A 193 11.03 -11.26 -15.34
N LYS A 194 10.74 -12.45 -15.84
CA LYS A 194 9.79 -12.70 -16.94
C LYS A 194 8.72 -13.67 -16.47
N THR A 195 7.47 -13.43 -16.86
CA THR A 195 6.34 -14.25 -16.41
C THR A 195 5.46 -14.68 -17.58
N VAL A 196 4.93 -15.90 -17.51
CA VAL A 196 3.93 -16.44 -18.44
C VAL A 196 2.82 -17.11 -17.62
N ASP A 197 1.59 -16.66 -17.84
CA ASP A 197 0.38 -17.19 -17.22
C ASP A 197 0.44 -17.23 -15.68
N ILE A 198 1.04 -16.20 -15.07
CA ILE A 198 1.02 -16.02 -13.62
C ILE A 198 -0.38 -15.59 -13.17
N LEU A 199 -1.19 -16.55 -12.74
CA LEU A 199 -2.59 -16.33 -12.37
C LEU A 199 -2.76 -16.49 -10.86
N PRO A 200 -3.27 -15.47 -10.14
CA PRO A 200 -3.63 -15.60 -8.73
C PRO A 200 -4.85 -16.49 -8.59
N THR A 201 -4.84 -17.35 -7.56
CA THR A 201 -5.84 -18.41 -7.40
C THR A 201 -6.85 -18.11 -6.30
N VAL A 202 -6.56 -17.11 -5.45
CA VAL A 202 -7.43 -16.66 -4.36
C VAL A 202 -7.68 -15.16 -4.48
N VAL A 203 -8.96 -14.77 -4.61
CA VAL A 203 -9.37 -13.35 -4.73
C VAL A 203 -8.96 -12.53 -3.50
N PHE A 204 -8.88 -13.16 -2.33
CA PHE A 204 -8.59 -12.51 -1.04
C PHE A 204 -7.20 -11.93 -0.88
N ASP A 205 -6.21 -12.50 -1.57
CA ASP A 205 -4.83 -12.08 -1.43
C ASP A 205 -4.25 -11.65 -2.76
N SER A 206 -5.11 -11.18 -3.67
CA SER A 206 -4.70 -10.73 -4.99
C SER A 206 -3.55 -9.72 -4.87
N LEU A 207 -3.57 -8.86 -3.84
CA LEU A 207 -2.55 -7.84 -3.56
C LEU A 207 -1.17 -8.38 -3.13
N GLN A 208 -1.06 -9.56 -2.48
CA GLN A 208 0.25 -10.15 -2.17
C GLN A 208 0.65 -11.30 -3.10
N SER A 209 -0.32 -11.95 -3.75
CA SER A 209 -0.09 -13.07 -4.65
C SER A 209 0.72 -12.61 -5.87
N GLY A 210 1.65 -13.44 -6.33
CA GLY A 210 2.48 -13.11 -7.48
C GLY A 210 3.91 -13.58 -7.33
N VAL A 211 4.70 -13.16 -8.31
CA VAL A 211 6.13 -13.40 -8.39
C VAL A 211 6.89 -12.21 -7.81
N ASN A 212 7.85 -12.44 -6.92
CA ASN A 212 8.62 -11.35 -6.32
C ASN A 212 10.03 -11.79 -5.91
N MET A 213 10.90 -10.81 -5.72
CA MET A 213 12.12 -10.91 -4.91
C MET A 213 11.86 -10.41 -3.49
N SER A 214 12.34 -11.17 -2.51
CA SER A 214 12.34 -10.83 -1.09
C SER A 214 13.75 -10.91 -0.51
N ILE A 215 14.09 -10.02 0.43
CA ILE A 215 15.31 -10.06 1.24
C ILE A 215 14.91 -10.30 2.69
N VAL A 216 15.46 -11.38 3.26
CA VAL A 216 15.25 -11.78 4.66
C VAL A 216 16.58 -11.65 5.39
N CYS A 217 16.66 -10.81 6.41
CA CYS A 217 17.85 -10.76 7.28
C CYS A 217 17.77 -11.84 8.36
N PHE A 218 18.92 -12.32 8.85
CA PHE A 218 18.98 -13.30 9.95
C PHE A 218 19.86 -12.79 11.09
N ILE A 219 19.41 -13.03 12.32
CA ILE A 219 20.15 -12.75 13.55
C ILE A 219 20.21 -14.06 14.34
N ARG A 220 21.42 -14.58 14.58
CA ARG A 220 21.65 -15.83 15.35
C ARG A 220 20.86 -17.02 14.81
N GLY A 221 20.84 -17.18 13.48
CA GLY A 221 20.11 -18.22 12.76
C GLY A 221 18.61 -18.01 12.61
N VAL A 222 18.02 -16.96 13.20
CA VAL A 222 16.58 -16.69 13.17
C VAL A 222 16.27 -15.59 12.14
N PRO A 223 15.29 -15.77 11.23
CA PRO A 223 14.89 -14.72 10.31
C PRO A 223 14.32 -13.53 11.08
N THR A 224 14.79 -12.33 10.77
CA THR A 224 14.28 -11.10 11.37
C THR A 224 12.88 -10.80 10.87
N PRO A 225 12.02 -10.14 11.67
CA PRO A 225 10.73 -9.64 11.20
C PRO A 225 10.84 -8.49 10.17
N VAL A 226 12.05 -7.99 9.89
CA VAL A 226 12.27 -6.98 8.84
C VAL A 226 12.40 -7.69 7.50
N PHE A 227 11.37 -7.57 6.68
CA PHE A 227 11.32 -8.14 5.33
C PHE A 227 11.29 -7.03 4.29
N PHE A 228 12.13 -7.14 3.28
CA PHE A 228 12.09 -6.26 2.11
C PHE A 228 11.55 -7.07 0.94
N LYS A 229 10.50 -6.61 0.27
CA LYS A 229 9.85 -7.36 -0.81
C LYS A 229 9.50 -6.45 -1.97
N THR A 230 9.88 -6.85 -3.17
CA THR A 230 9.47 -6.19 -4.42
C THR A 230 8.00 -6.45 -4.73
N PHE A 231 7.44 -5.66 -5.63
CA PHE A 231 6.04 -5.77 -6.00
C PHE A 231 5.71 -7.14 -6.61
N PRO A 232 4.66 -7.85 -6.17
CA PRO A 232 4.29 -9.12 -6.77
C PRO A 232 3.83 -8.95 -8.23
N ILE A 233 4.61 -9.49 -9.17
CA ILE A 233 4.29 -9.53 -10.60
C ILE A 233 3.22 -10.60 -10.83
N GLN A 234 2.19 -10.22 -11.59
CA GLN A 234 1.13 -11.11 -12.06
C GLN A 234 0.98 -11.00 -13.57
N MET A 235 0.22 -11.95 -14.14
CA MET A 235 -0.05 -12.07 -15.56
C MET A 235 1.23 -12.34 -16.38
N THR A 236 1.06 -12.45 -17.69
CA THR A 236 2.16 -12.59 -18.64
C THR A 236 2.84 -11.24 -18.85
N GLN A 237 4.15 -11.17 -18.62
CA GLN A 237 4.97 -9.98 -18.84
C GLN A 237 6.31 -10.38 -19.46
N ASP A 238 6.85 -9.52 -20.31
CA ASP A 238 8.24 -9.67 -20.78
C ASP A 238 9.24 -9.29 -19.67
N TRP A 239 10.53 -9.46 -19.92
CA TRP A 239 11.59 -9.12 -18.97
C TRP A 239 11.43 -7.71 -18.39
N ARG A 240 11.38 -7.66 -17.07
CA ARG A 240 11.29 -6.43 -16.29
C ARG A 240 12.24 -6.51 -15.11
N GLU A 241 13.01 -5.45 -14.87
CA GLU A 241 13.88 -5.36 -13.72
C GLU A 241 13.09 -4.94 -12.47
N GLU A 242 13.19 -5.73 -11.40
CA GLU A 242 12.70 -5.39 -10.08
C GLU A 242 13.86 -4.98 -9.18
N LYS A 243 13.67 -3.92 -8.39
CA LYS A 243 14.69 -3.37 -7.49
C LYS A 243 14.11 -3.16 -6.10
N ILE A 244 14.94 -3.38 -5.10
CA ILE A 244 14.62 -2.98 -3.73
C ILE A 244 15.86 -2.49 -3.02
N VAL A 245 15.70 -1.40 -2.28
CA VAL A 245 16.73 -0.87 -1.38
C VAL A 245 16.46 -1.40 0.01
N PHE A 246 17.50 -1.90 0.66
CA PHE A 246 17.40 -2.46 2.01
C PHE A 246 18.59 -2.09 2.88
N VAL A 247 18.36 -2.15 4.18
CA VAL A 247 19.40 -2.03 5.20
C VAL A 247 19.30 -3.23 6.11
N ALA A 248 20.40 -3.97 6.24
CA ALA A 248 20.48 -5.06 7.20
C ALA A 248 20.40 -4.50 8.63
N PRO A 249 19.43 -4.95 9.47
CA PRO A 249 19.36 -4.58 10.88
C PRO A 249 20.67 -4.83 11.63
N GLU A 250 20.85 -4.18 12.78
CA GLU A 250 21.97 -4.48 13.66
C GLU A 250 22.03 -5.96 14.03
N GLU A 251 23.25 -6.51 14.12
CA GLU A 251 23.52 -7.94 14.37
C GLU A 251 23.10 -8.91 13.26
N SER A 252 22.66 -8.41 12.10
CA SER A 252 22.42 -9.29 10.95
C SER A 252 23.71 -10.00 10.56
N GLU A 253 23.70 -11.32 10.60
CA GLU A 253 24.85 -12.17 10.28
C GLU A 253 24.88 -12.57 8.80
N ARG A 254 23.69 -12.63 8.19
CA ARG A 254 23.48 -12.98 6.77
C ARG A 254 22.10 -12.51 6.30
N ILE A 255 21.91 -12.53 4.99
CA ILE A 255 20.59 -12.45 4.36
C ILE A 255 20.28 -13.71 3.57
N SER A 256 19.00 -13.94 3.31
CA SER A 256 18.50 -14.75 2.21
C SER A 256 17.90 -13.82 1.16
N VAL A 257 18.32 -13.99 -0.10
CA VAL A 257 17.64 -13.47 -1.28
C VAL A 257 16.70 -14.56 -1.75
N LEU A 258 15.40 -14.30 -1.69
CA LEU A 258 14.35 -15.24 -2.10
C LEU A 258 13.67 -14.75 -3.38
N LEU A 259 13.67 -15.60 -4.40
CA LEU A 259 12.95 -15.42 -5.65
C LEU A 259 11.73 -16.34 -5.63
N GLY A 260 10.55 -15.78 -5.38
CA GLY A 260 9.35 -16.55 -5.04
C GLY A 260 8.19 -16.36 -6.01
N ALA A 261 7.36 -17.41 -6.14
CA ALA A 261 6.06 -17.42 -6.77
C ALA A 261 5.01 -17.89 -5.74
N GLN A 262 4.25 -16.95 -5.20
CA GLN A 262 3.37 -17.14 -4.04
C GLN A 262 1.90 -17.13 -4.45
N ALA A 263 1.15 -18.15 -4.04
CA ALA A 263 -0.30 -18.29 -4.29
C ALA A 263 -0.73 -18.08 -5.76
N VAL A 264 0.12 -18.50 -6.70
CA VAL A 264 -0.11 -18.42 -8.15
C VAL A 264 0.14 -19.75 -8.84
N THR A 265 -0.39 -19.91 -10.05
CA THR A 265 0.10 -20.88 -11.05
C THR A 265 0.83 -20.14 -12.16
N GLY A 266 1.63 -20.83 -12.97
CA GLY A 266 2.25 -20.30 -14.18
C GLY A 266 3.75 -20.61 -14.26
N THR A 267 4.44 -19.93 -15.17
CA THR A 267 5.89 -20.06 -15.36
C THR A 267 6.57 -18.70 -15.14
N VAL A 268 7.69 -18.71 -14.42
CA VAL A 268 8.53 -17.54 -14.19
C VAL A 268 9.99 -17.86 -14.51
N TRP A 269 10.69 -16.87 -15.05
CA TRP A 269 12.13 -16.86 -15.17
C TRP A 269 12.71 -15.68 -14.37
N PHE A 270 13.81 -15.93 -13.68
CA PHE A 270 14.61 -14.93 -12.98
C PHE A 270 16.00 -14.90 -13.59
N ASP A 271 16.59 -13.72 -13.73
CA ASP A 271 17.92 -13.53 -14.30
C ASP A 271 18.64 -12.32 -13.68
N ASP A 272 19.97 -12.27 -13.82
CA ASP A 272 20.82 -11.11 -13.49
C ASP A 272 20.62 -10.54 -12.07
N VAL A 273 20.53 -11.41 -11.05
CA VAL A 273 20.42 -10.99 -9.66
C VAL A 273 21.68 -10.22 -9.22
N SER A 274 21.50 -9.02 -8.69
CA SER A 274 22.59 -8.16 -8.23
C SER A 274 22.33 -7.59 -6.85
N ILE A 275 23.37 -7.52 -6.01
CA ILE A 275 23.35 -6.75 -4.77
C ILE A 275 24.55 -5.81 -4.76
N VAL A 276 24.26 -4.52 -4.74
CA VAL A 276 25.28 -3.47 -4.71
C VAL A 276 25.10 -2.62 -3.48
N SER A 277 26.19 -2.17 -2.89
CA SER A 277 26.08 -1.17 -1.85
C SER A 277 25.75 0.19 -2.46
N VAL A 278 24.79 0.86 -1.86
CA VAL A 278 24.40 2.23 -2.22
C VAL A 278 24.67 3.16 -1.05
N PRO A 279 24.94 4.46 -1.28
CA PRO A 279 24.98 5.42 -0.18
C PRO A 279 23.59 5.49 0.49
N PRO A 280 23.52 5.81 1.80
CA PRO A 280 22.24 6.22 2.39
C PRO A 280 21.69 7.44 1.64
N PRO A 281 20.37 7.69 1.69
CA PRO A 281 19.82 9.00 1.33
C PRO A 281 20.62 10.09 2.05
N ASP A 282 21.28 10.98 1.31
CA ASP A 282 22.16 12.00 1.89
C ASP A 282 21.33 13.20 2.37
N ILE A 283 20.69 13.00 3.53
CA ILE A 283 19.84 14.01 4.16
C ILE A 283 20.64 15.21 4.65
N SER A 284 21.96 15.07 4.81
CA SER A 284 22.83 16.15 5.32
C SER A 284 22.94 17.30 4.33
N LYS A 285 22.74 17.02 3.03
CA LYS A 285 22.75 18.02 1.95
C LYS A 285 21.37 18.64 1.68
N THR A 286 20.30 18.03 2.18
CA THR A 286 18.96 18.60 2.05
C THR A 286 18.82 19.75 3.04
N ALA A 287 18.67 20.97 2.52
CA ALA A 287 18.41 22.15 3.34
C ALA A 287 17.13 21.97 4.15
N SER A 288 17.09 22.54 5.36
CA SER A 288 15.84 22.68 6.11
C SER A 288 14.91 23.67 5.42
N ILE A 289 13.60 23.45 5.55
CA ILE A 289 12.57 24.33 5.03
C ILE A 289 12.68 25.71 5.67
N ASP A 290 12.66 26.73 4.84
CA ASP A 290 12.45 28.11 5.29
C ASP A 290 11.00 28.28 5.73
N ARG A 291 10.78 28.71 6.98
CA ARG A 291 9.43 28.89 7.53
C ARG A 291 8.62 29.92 6.75
N ASP A 292 9.28 30.91 6.14
CA ASP A 292 8.61 31.91 5.31
C ASP A 292 8.07 31.32 3.99
N SER A 293 8.53 30.13 3.62
CA SER A 293 7.96 29.35 2.50
C SER A 293 6.64 28.69 2.84
N LEU A 294 6.23 28.69 4.11
CA LEU A 294 4.97 28.11 4.58
C LEU A 294 3.95 29.21 4.91
N ASN A 295 2.66 28.94 4.74
CA ASN A 295 1.59 29.85 5.14
C ASN A 295 1.05 29.52 6.55
N LYS A 296 -0.02 30.22 6.97
CA LYS A 296 -0.69 29.97 8.26
C LYS A 296 -1.23 28.55 8.45
N TYR A 297 -1.52 27.87 7.33
CA TYR A 297 -1.96 26.49 7.30
C TYR A 297 -0.80 25.49 7.16
N GLY A 298 0.46 25.94 7.21
CA GLY A 298 1.64 25.08 7.04
C GLY A 298 1.80 24.52 5.64
N GLY A 299 1.03 25.02 4.67
CA GLY A 299 1.14 24.68 3.27
C GLY A 299 2.29 25.45 2.62
N LEU A 300 2.99 24.76 1.73
CA LEU A 300 4.12 25.22 0.97
C LEU A 300 3.68 26.16 -0.16
N LYS A 301 4.04 27.43 -0.04
CA LYS A 301 3.63 28.50 -0.96
C LYS A 301 4.05 28.27 -2.42
N HIS A 302 5.06 27.44 -2.67
CA HIS A 302 5.55 27.13 -4.01
C HIS A 302 4.68 26.14 -4.79
N ILE A 303 3.84 25.35 -4.10
CA ILE A 303 2.90 24.43 -4.73
C ILE A 303 1.52 25.07 -4.65
N LYS A 304 0.89 25.31 -5.81
CA LYS A 304 -0.38 26.05 -5.91
C LYS A 304 -1.49 25.17 -6.46
N GLY A 305 -2.52 24.98 -5.65
CA GLY A 305 -3.79 24.38 -6.06
C GLY A 305 -4.94 25.38 -5.99
N LYS A 306 -6.17 24.91 -6.14
CA LYS A 306 -7.36 25.76 -6.04
C LYS A 306 -7.56 26.28 -4.62
N LYS A 307 -7.89 27.57 -4.48
CA LYS A 307 -8.26 28.14 -3.18
C LYS A 307 -9.76 27.94 -2.91
N THR A 308 -10.10 26.94 -2.08
CA THR A 308 -11.51 26.59 -1.76
C THR A 308 -11.96 27.10 -0.39
N GLY A 309 -11.03 27.51 0.47
CA GLY A 309 -11.32 27.81 1.87
C GLY A 309 -11.29 26.59 2.80
N PHE A 310 -11.07 25.38 2.26
CA PHE A 310 -11.01 24.12 3.02
C PHE A 310 -9.91 23.21 2.49
N PHE A 311 -9.46 22.25 3.31
CA PHE A 311 -8.54 21.23 2.84
C PHE A 311 -9.21 20.34 1.77
N HIS A 312 -8.48 20.05 0.70
CA HIS A 312 -8.88 19.13 -0.36
C HIS A 312 -7.62 18.49 -0.98
N VAL A 313 -7.76 17.67 -2.01
CA VAL A 313 -6.64 17.01 -2.69
C VAL A 313 -6.56 17.41 -4.16
N GLU A 314 -5.35 17.57 -4.67
CA GLU A 314 -5.08 17.80 -6.09
C GLU A 314 -3.80 17.06 -6.50
N GLU A 315 -3.75 16.59 -7.74
CA GLU A 315 -2.52 16.11 -8.36
C GLU A 315 -1.80 17.27 -9.05
N ILE A 316 -0.58 17.59 -8.59
CA ILE A 316 0.25 18.68 -9.10
C ILE A 316 1.65 18.13 -9.36
N HIS A 317 2.12 18.29 -10.60
CA HIS A 317 3.43 17.78 -11.06
C HIS A 317 3.61 16.26 -10.85
N ASN A 318 2.60 15.45 -11.23
CA ASN A 318 2.57 14.00 -11.06
C ASN A 318 2.69 13.53 -9.60
N ARG A 319 2.28 14.36 -8.63
CA ARG A 319 2.23 14.02 -7.21
C ARG A 319 0.90 14.50 -6.65
N TRP A 320 0.29 13.67 -5.83
CA TRP A 320 -0.83 14.09 -5.01
C TRP A 320 -0.37 14.98 -3.86
N TRP A 321 -1.11 16.05 -3.65
CA TRP A 321 -0.96 16.97 -2.54
C TRP A 321 -2.28 17.10 -1.81
N LEU A 322 -2.22 17.32 -0.51
CA LEU A 322 -3.29 18.07 0.13
C LEU A 322 -3.11 19.53 -0.27
N ILE A 323 -4.22 20.23 -0.50
CA ILE A 323 -4.23 21.66 -0.75
C ILE A 323 -4.92 22.32 0.43
N ASP A 324 -4.23 23.24 1.07
CA ASP A 324 -4.73 23.97 2.21
C ASP A 324 -5.82 24.99 1.82
N PRO A 325 -6.55 25.57 2.80
CA PRO A 325 -7.61 26.55 2.54
C PRO A 325 -7.21 27.79 1.72
N GLU A 326 -5.92 28.11 1.66
CA GLU A 326 -5.37 29.24 0.89
C GLU A 326 -4.82 28.83 -0.48
N GLY A 327 -4.94 27.55 -0.85
CA GLY A 327 -4.51 27.02 -2.15
C GLY A 327 -3.04 26.60 -2.19
N ASN A 328 -2.41 26.27 -1.06
CA ASN A 328 -1.00 25.85 -1.01
C ASN A 328 -0.85 24.35 -0.73
N GLY A 329 0.14 23.72 -1.36
CA GLY A 329 0.41 22.29 -1.20
C GLY A 329 0.83 21.92 0.22
N PHE A 330 0.30 20.82 0.75
CA PHE A 330 0.42 20.41 2.13
C PHE A 330 0.71 18.90 2.20
N ILE A 331 1.54 18.51 3.17
CA ILE A 331 1.79 17.11 3.53
C ILE A 331 1.51 16.93 5.02
N VAL A 332 0.71 15.93 5.38
CA VAL A 332 0.44 15.61 6.79
C VAL A 332 1.68 15.04 7.45
N VAL A 333 2.11 15.68 8.53
CA VAL A 333 3.13 15.20 9.47
C VAL A 333 2.48 15.21 10.85
N GLY A 334 1.87 14.08 11.21
CA GLY A 334 0.93 13.99 12.32
C GLY A 334 1.39 13.15 13.51
N VAL A 335 0.72 13.36 14.64
CA VAL A 335 0.77 12.50 15.83
C VAL A 335 -0.65 12.17 16.28
N SER A 336 -0.89 10.92 16.70
CA SER A 336 -2.18 10.50 17.28
C SER A 336 -2.17 10.54 18.81
N LEU A 337 -3.37 10.61 19.39
CA LEU A 337 -3.61 10.43 20.83
C LEU A 337 -2.81 11.39 21.73
N ALA A 338 -2.60 12.62 21.25
CA ALA A 338 -2.14 13.73 22.06
C ALA A 338 -3.27 14.20 22.98
N ASN A 339 -3.47 13.44 24.06
CA ASN A 339 -4.56 13.58 25.03
C ASN A 339 -4.01 13.63 26.46
N ILE A 340 -4.71 14.33 27.34
CA ILE A 340 -4.53 14.19 28.79
C ILE A 340 -5.02 12.80 29.24
N ASP A 341 -6.22 12.43 28.79
CA ASP A 341 -6.83 11.13 29.06
C ASP A 341 -6.32 10.08 28.06
N GLN A 342 -5.37 9.26 28.50
CA GLN A 342 -4.79 8.20 27.67
C GLN A 342 -5.72 6.98 27.61
N VAL A 343 -5.76 6.32 26.46
CA VAL A 343 -6.66 5.19 26.23
C VAL A 343 -6.35 4.05 27.20
N GLY A 344 -7.31 3.73 28.06
CA GLY A 344 -7.21 2.62 29.01
C GLY A 344 -6.17 2.82 30.11
N SER A 345 -5.78 4.06 30.46
CA SER A 345 -4.91 4.36 31.60
C SER A 345 -4.96 5.82 32.04
N ASP A 346 -5.12 6.06 33.34
CA ASP A 346 -5.03 7.40 33.95
C ASP A 346 -3.60 7.76 34.41
N LEU A 347 -2.60 6.89 34.22
CA LEU A 347 -1.26 7.11 34.79
C LEU A 347 -0.61 8.42 34.31
N TYR A 348 -0.70 8.71 33.01
CA TYR A 348 -0.16 9.96 32.46
C TYR A 348 -0.88 11.17 33.05
N LYS A 349 -2.23 11.17 33.02
CA LYS A 349 -3.07 12.20 33.64
C LYS A 349 -2.70 12.47 35.10
N ASN A 350 -2.50 11.41 35.87
CA ASN A 350 -2.15 11.50 37.29
C ASN A 350 -0.73 12.05 37.52
N ASN A 351 0.17 11.92 36.52
CA ASN A 351 1.50 12.50 36.56
C ASN A 351 1.55 13.97 36.12
N LEU A 352 0.60 14.44 35.29
CA LEU A 352 0.61 15.80 34.75
C LEU A 352 0.72 16.93 35.80
N PRO A 353 0.07 16.88 36.99
CA PRO A 353 0.18 17.93 37.99
C PRO A 353 1.62 18.18 38.50
N LYS A 354 2.55 17.24 38.27
CA LYS A 354 3.98 17.42 38.59
C LYS A 354 4.68 18.40 37.64
N TYR A 355 4.16 18.54 36.41
CA TYR A 355 4.82 19.26 35.31
C TYR A 355 4.02 20.47 34.81
N TYR A 356 2.71 20.48 35.07
CA TYR A 356 1.76 21.48 34.58
C TYR A 356 0.84 21.94 35.72
N LYS A 357 0.60 23.24 35.79
CA LYS A 357 -0.31 23.88 36.76
C LYS A 357 -1.77 23.66 36.39
N SER A 358 -2.07 23.50 35.10
CA SER A 358 -3.43 23.27 34.61
C SER A 358 -3.45 22.53 33.26
N ALA A 359 -4.63 22.07 32.86
CA ALA A 359 -4.84 21.47 31.55
C ALA A 359 -4.55 22.47 30.40
N GLU A 360 -4.89 23.74 30.58
CA GLU A 360 -4.60 24.80 29.61
C GLU A 360 -3.10 24.99 29.40
N GLU A 361 -2.31 24.96 30.48
CA GLU A 361 -0.85 25.03 30.36
C GLU A 361 -0.28 23.78 29.65
N TRP A 362 -0.85 22.60 29.92
CA TRP A 362 -0.49 21.39 29.18
C TRP A 362 -0.78 21.54 27.68
N VAL A 363 -1.93 22.09 27.31
CA VAL A 363 -2.27 22.29 25.90
C VAL A 363 -1.32 23.29 25.24
N GLU A 364 -1.03 24.42 25.88
CA GLU A 364 -0.12 25.44 25.36
C GLU A 364 1.29 24.87 25.13
N LYS A 365 1.85 24.19 26.14
CA LYS A 365 3.20 23.61 26.08
C LYS A 365 3.27 22.44 25.10
N THR A 366 2.27 21.57 25.08
CA THR A 366 2.17 20.46 24.10
C THR A 366 2.08 21.00 22.68
N SER A 367 1.27 22.03 22.43
CA SER A 367 1.17 22.68 21.13
C SER A 367 2.50 23.26 20.66
N ARG A 368 3.23 23.99 21.52
CA ARG A 368 4.59 24.49 21.21
C ARG A 368 5.56 23.35 20.90
N ARG A 369 5.60 22.33 21.76
CA ARG A 369 6.47 21.16 21.62
C ARG A 369 6.27 20.47 20.27
N LEU A 370 5.02 20.18 19.90
CA LEU A 370 4.70 19.53 18.62
C LEU A 370 5.12 20.39 17.42
N LYS A 371 4.87 21.71 17.46
CA LYS A 371 5.30 22.65 16.42
C LYS A 371 6.83 22.73 16.31
N GLU A 372 7.53 22.79 17.44
CA GLU A 372 9.00 22.81 17.49
C GLU A 372 9.62 21.53 16.92
N TRP A 373 8.94 20.39 17.10
CA TRP A 373 9.31 19.12 16.51
C TRP A 373 8.86 18.98 15.04
N GLY A 374 8.18 19.98 14.47
CA GLY A 374 7.78 19.99 13.07
C GLY A 374 6.47 19.25 12.77
N PHE A 375 5.73 18.79 13.78
CA PHE A 375 4.39 18.23 13.56
C PHE A 375 3.42 19.34 13.16
N ASN A 376 2.62 19.05 12.13
CA ASN A 376 1.67 19.97 11.55
C ASN A 376 0.23 19.44 11.58
N THR A 377 -0.02 18.28 12.19
CA THR A 377 -1.31 17.61 12.28
C THR A 377 -1.43 16.83 13.61
N VAL A 378 -2.62 16.80 14.19
CA VAL A 378 -2.97 15.95 15.34
C VAL A 378 -4.24 15.17 15.00
N ILE A 379 -4.34 13.90 15.35
CA ILE A 379 -5.58 13.13 15.17
C ILE A 379 -5.97 12.46 16.48
N GLN A 380 -7.27 12.26 16.70
CA GLN A 380 -7.79 11.67 17.96
C GLN A 380 -7.17 12.35 19.20
N SER A 381 -7.14 13.68 19.20
CA SER A 381 -6.44 14.52 20.18
C SER A 381 -7.41 15.29 21.07
N ASP A 382 -6.86 15.92 22.11
CA ASP A 382 -7.66 16.67 23.08
C ASP A 382 -8.45 17.77 22.35
N PRO A 383 -9.76 17.95 22.62
CA PRO A 383 -10.56 18.95 21.93
C PRO A 383 -10.01 20.37 22.07
N ALA A 384 -9.41 20.72 23.20
CA ALA A 384 -8.77 22.02 23.41
C ALA A 384 -7.47 22.13 22.62
N LEU A 385 -6.65 21.08 22.56
CA LEU A 385 -5.46 21.04 21.71
C LEU A 385 -5.83 21.18 20.23
N SER A 386 -6.89 20.49 19.80
CA SER A 386 -7.42 20.56 18.43
C SER A 386 -7.92 21.97 18.06
N LYS A 387 -8.31 22.77 19.06
CA LYS A 387 -8.75 24.18 18.91
C LYS A 387 -7.60 25.19 18.99
N LEU A 388 -6.55 24.91 19.77
CA LEU A 388 -5.48 25.87 20.14
C LEU A 388 -4.38 26.02 19.08
N PHE A 389 -4.75 25.94 17.80
CA PHE A 389 -3.92 26.31 16.66
C PHE A 389 -4.16 27.74 16.17
N VAL A 390 -4.25 28.67 17.14
CA VAL A 390 -4.36 30.11 16.94
C VAL A 390 -3.54 30.87 18.01
N TYR A 391 -2.76 31.86 17.54
CA TYR A 391 -1.88 32.83 18.24
C TYR A 391 -0.51 32.30 18.71
N GLU A 392 0.65 32.92 18.44
CA GLU A 392 1.13 33.89 17.44
C GLU A 392 2.26 33.19 16.65
N ASP A 393 2.56 33.66 15.43
CA ASP A 393 3.38 33.02 14.38
C ASP A 393 2.76 31.77 13.73
N ALA A 394 2.13 32.03 12.59
CA ALA A 394 1.14 31.17 11.99
C ALA A 394 1.75 29.97 11.23
N ILE A 395 1.86 28.82 11.92
CA ILE A 395 1.83 27.44 11.41
C ILE A 395 1.33 26.56 12.58
N GLY A 396 0.13 25.97 12.55
CA GLY A 396 -0.37 25.18 13.70
C GLY A 396 -1.24 23.96 13.36
N PRO A 397 -1.08 22.80 14.02
CA PRO A 397 -1.71 21.54 13.62
C PRO A 397 -3.19 21.50 13.17
N ARG A 398 -3.49 20.55 12.29
CA ARG A 398 -4.83 20.25 11.77
C ARG A 398 -5.41 19.01 12.43
N SER A 399 -6.74 18.89 12.46
CA SER A 399 -7.42 17.73 13.06
C SER A 399 -8.17 16.91 12.01
N ALA A 400 -8.30 15.61 12.26
CA ALA A 400 -9.26 14.73 11.59
C ALA A 400 -10.07 14.02 12.69
N ILE A 401 -11.39 14.02 12.54
CA ILE A 401 -12.33 13.52 13.55
C ILE A 401 -13.00 12.25 13.05
N SER A 402 -13.15 11.26 13.93
CA SER A 402 -13.86 10.03 13.61
C SER A 402 -15.36 10.22 13.78
N VAL A 403 -16.15 9.73 12.82
CA VAL A 403 -17.55 9.40 13.02
C VAL A 403 -17.58 7.93 13.46
N PRO A 404 -17.83 7.63 14.75
CA PRO A 404 -17.77 6.27 15.27
C PRO A 404 -18.75 5.32 14.57
N VAL A 405 -18.29 4.09 14.38
CA VAL A 405 -19.07 3.00 13.79
C VAL A 405 -19.50 2.07 14.91
N THR A 406 -20.62 2.39 15.57
CA THR A 406 -21.16 1.57 16.67
C THR A 406 -22.59 1.15 16.38
N ASP A 407 -22.86 -0.14 16.43
CA ASP A 407 -24.22 -0.64 16.59
C ASP A 407 -24.64 -0.42 18.05
N ALA A 408 -25.67 0.40 18.28
CA ALA A 408 -26.20 0.65 19.62
C ALA A 408 -26.65 -0.63 20.34
N SER A 409 -26.93 -1.71 19.61
CA SER A 409 -27.30 -3.01 20.17
C SER A 409 -26.10 -3.94 20.43
N HIS A 410 -24.95 -3.70 19.80
CA HIS A 410 -23.75 -4.55 19.88
C HIS A 410 -22.48 -3.68 19.88
N PRO A 411 -22.10 -3.09 21.02
CA PRO A 411 -21.01 -2.12 21.12
C PRO A 411 -19.60 -2.73 20.99
N ASN A 412 -19.47 -3.97 20.50
CA ASN A 412 -18.16 -4.61 20.36
C ASN A 412 -17.41 -3.99 19.16
N PRO A 413 -16.31 -3.25 19.39
CA PRO A 413 -15.56 -2.59 18.31
C PRO A 413 -14.89 -3.57 17.35
N ASN A 414 -14.70 -4.83 17.77
CA ASN A 414 -14.05 -5.87 16.97
C ASN A 414 -15.04 -6.66 16.08
N ARG A 415 -16.30 -6.23 15.99
CA ARG A 415 -17.33 -6.84 15.15
C ARG A 415 -17.79 -5.84 14.09
N PHE A 416 -17.93 -6.32 12.87
CA PHE A 416 -18.55 -5.51 11.82
C PHE A 416 -20.02 -5.21 12.18
N PRO A 417 -20.48 -3.95 12.16
CA PRO A 417 -21.86 -3.58 12.52
C PRO A 417 -22.87 -4.15 11.52
N ASP A 418 -24.10 -4.40 11.94
CA ASP A 418 -25.21 -4.69 11.00
C ASP A 418 -25.68 -3.38 10.35
N ILE A 419 -25.10 -3.03 9.21
CA ILE A 419 -25.37 -1.75 8.53
C ILE A 419 -26.78 -1.67 7.95
N PHE A 420 -27.49 -2.80 7.86
CA PHE A 420 -28.86 -2.85 7.36
C PHE A 420 -29.89 -2.64 8.49
N ASP A 421 -29.45 -2.55 9.75
CA ASP A 421 -30.30 -2.15 10.87
C ASP A 421 -30.54 -0.64 10.83
N GLU A 422 -31.81 -0.22 10.77
CA GLU A 422 -32.16 1.21 10.73
C GLU A 422 -31.63 1.97 11.95
N LYS A 423 -31.44 1.29 13.10
CA LYS A 423 -30.81 1.90 14.27
C LYS A 423 -29.36 2.32 14.02
N PHE A 424 -28.62 1.59 13.18
CA PHE A 424 -27.27 1.95 12.78
C PHE A 424 -27.29 3.29 12.03
N LYS A 425 -28.15 3.41 11.02
CA LYS A 425 -28.33 4.63 10.23
C LYS A 425 -28.75 5.83 11.09
N GLN A 426 -29.68 5.63 12.02
CA GLN A 426 -30.11 6.67 12.96
C GLN A 426 -28.98 7.14 13.88
N SER A 427 -28.17 6.21 14.40
CA SER A 427 -27.01 6.54 15.21
C SER A 427 -25.98 7.32 14.41
N LEU A 428 -25.71 6.90 13.18
CA LEU A 428 -24.80 7.57 12.26
C LEU A 428 -25.27 8.99 11.89
N ASP A 429 -26.55 9.18 11.57
CA ASP A 429 -27.11 10.51 11.27
C ASP A 429 -27.02 11.46 12.48
N LYS A 430 -27.33 10.96 13.69
CA LYS A 430 -27.22 11.73 14.93
C LYS A 430 -25.78 12.16 15.20
N GLU A 431 -24.83 11.25 15.04
CA GLU A 431 -23.41 11.52 15.27
C GLU A 431 -22.86 12.50 14.25
N ALA A 432 -23.13 12.25 12.96
CA ALA A 432 -22.75 13.16 11.89
C ALA A 432 -23.33 14.57 12.12
N ALA A 433 -24.61 14.69 12.48
CA ALA A 433 -25.23 15.98 12.81
C ALA A 433 -24.52 16.69 13.98
N THR A 434 -24.12 15.93 15.01
CA THR A 434 -23.47 16.48 16.21
C THR A 434 -22.07 16.99 15.89
N VAL A 435 -21.25 16.17 15.21
CA VAL A 435 -19.87 16.50 14.87
C VAL A 435 -19.81 17.63 13.85
N THR A 436 -20.59 17.55 12.76
CA THR A 436 -20.58 18.55 11.69
C THR A 436 -21.13 19.90 12.16
N LYS A 437 -22.10 19.95 13.08
CA LYS A 437 -22.59 21.21 13.66
C LYS A 437 -21.46 22.06 14.26
N ILE A 438 -20.43 21.42 14.81
CA ILE A 438 -19.28 22.10 15.42
C ILE A 438 -18.19 22.40 14.37
N GLN A 439 -18.05 21.55 13.34
CA GLN A 439 -16.85 21.51 12.50
C GLN A 439 -17.06 21.96 11.05
N LYS A 440 -18.29 22.06 10.55
CA LYS A 440 -18.58 22.30 9.12
C LYS A 440 -17.97 23.58 8.53
N ASP A 441 -17.69 24.56 9.38
CA ASP A 441 -17.11 25.86 9.01
C ASP A 441 -15.65 25.99 9.48
N ASN A 442 -15.04 24.92 10.01
CA ASN A 442 -13.68 24.95 10.55
C ASN A 442 -12.63 24.70 9.44
N PRO A 443 -11.93 25.73 8.92
CA PRO A 443 -10.98 25.55 7.83
C PRO A 443 -9.73 24.74 8.21
N ARG A 444 -9.56 24.39 9.51
CA ARG A 444 -8.45 23.56 10.00
C ARG A 444 -8.80 22.08 10.10
N LEU A 445 -10.06 21.70 9.88
CA LEU A 445 -10.45 20.30 9.81
C LEU A 445 -9.94 19.74 8.47
N LEU A 446 -9.19 18.64 8.52
CA LEU A 446 -8.76 17.92 7.33
C LEU A 446 -9.94 17.16 6.71
N GLY A 447 -10.72 16.46 7.55
CA GLY A 447 -11.88 15.69 7.11
C GLY A 447 -12.38 14.71 8.18
N TYR A 448 -13.28 13.83 7.75
CA TYR A 448 -13.94 12.84 8.61
C TYR A 448 -13.46 11.42 8.31
N PHE A 449 -13.06 10.69 9.35
CA PHE A 449 -12.88 9.24 9.26
C PHE A 449 -14.22 8.52 9.45
N LEU A 450 -14.41 7.43 8.70
CA LEU A 450 -15.58 6.55 8.74
C LEU A 450 -15.29 5.33 9.62
N GLY A 451 -14.99 5.58 10.90
CA GLY A 451 -14.55 4.54 11.83
C GLY A 451 -13.04 4.27 11.82
N ASN A 452 -12.65 3.14 12.39
CA ASN A 452 -11.27 2.69 12.55
C ASN A 452 -11.20 1.16 12.48
N GLU A 453 -10.35 0.60 11.61
CA GLU A 453 -9.98 -0.82 11.60
C GLU A 453 -11.16 -1.81 11.59
N LEU A 454 -12.26 -1.48 10.90
CA LEU A 454 -13.37 -2.42 10.76
C LEU A 454 -12.88 -3.73 10.11
N PRO A 455 -13.38 -4.91 10.56
CA PRO A 455 -12.92 -6.21 10.09
C PRO A 455 -13.52 -6.55 8.71
N TRP A 456 -13.14 -5.79 7.68
CA TRP A 456 -13.62 -5.93 6.30
C TRP A 456 -13.35 -7.31 5.70
N SER A 457 -12.22 -7.94 6.07
CA SER A 457 -11.87 -9.30 5.67
C SER A 457 -12.57 -10.39 6.49
N GLY A 458 -13.42 -10.00 7.45
CA GLY A 458 -14.07 -10.90 8.39
C GLY A 458 -13.21 -11.26 9.60
N ASN A 459 -13.41 -12.46 10.15
CA ASN A 459 -12.70 -12.96 11.32
C ASN A 459 -11.68 -14.04 10.90
N PRO A 460 -10.38 -13.70 10.80
CA PRO A 460 -9.35 -14.64 10.37
C PRO A 460 -9.14 -15.79 11.37
N LEU A 461 -9.29 -15.55 12.67
CA LEU A 461 -9.15 -16.58 13.72
C LEU A 461 -10.21 -17.67 13.60
N LYS A 462 -11.42 -17.30 13.16
CA LYS A 462 -12.53 -18.23 12.92
C LYS A 462 -12.66 -18.66 11.45
N ARG A 463 -11.79 -18.16 10.56
CA ARG A 463 -11.88 -18.34 9.11
C ARG A 463 -13.27 -18.00 8.55
N GLN A 464 -13.87 -16.92 9.07
CA GLN A 464 -15.18 -16.43 8.63
C GLN A 464 -14.99 -15.17 7.80
N GLU A 465 -15.58 -15.12 6.62
CA GLU A 465 -15.66 -13.90 5.81
C GLU A 465 -16.86 -13.05 6.24
N LEU A 466 -16.95 -11.82 5.73
CA LEU A 466 -18.07 -10.94 6.06
C LEU A 466 -19.43 -11.53 5.68
N PHE A 467 -19.50 -12.26 4.56
CA PHE A 467 -20.68 -13.04 4.18
C PHE A 467 -21.09 -14.01 5.30
N ASP A 468 -20.14 -14.78 5.84
CA ASP A 468 -20.42 -15.78 6.87
C ASP A 468 -20.89 -15.12 8.18
N ILE A 469 -20.31 -13.96 8.52
CA ILE A 469 -20.71 -13.17 9.68
C ILE A 469 -22.17 -12.72 9.56
N TYR A 470 -22.56 -12.10 8.43
CA TYR A 470 -23.94 -11.67 8.19
C TYR A 470 -24.90 -12.87 8.07
N PHE A 471 -24.46 -13.96 7.46
CA PHE A 471 -25.26 -15.19 7.36
C PHE A 471 -25.48 -15.85 8.71
N SER A 472 -24.56 -15.73 9.66
CA SER A 472 -24.72 -16.30 11.01
C SER A 472 -25.67 -15.52 11.93
N LEU A 473 -26.11 -14.32 11.51
CA LEU A 473 -27.01 -13.50 12.31
C LEU A 473 -28.37 -14.20 12.54
N PRO A 474 -29.03 -13.96 13.69
CA PRO A 474 -30.40 -14.43 13.94
C PRO A 474 -31.38 -14.05 12.83
N SER A 475 -32.40 -14.89 12.61
CA SER A 475 -33.34 -14.79 11.49
C SER A 475 -34.13 -13.48 11.42
N ASP A 476 -34.31 -12.81 12.55
CA ASP A 476 -35.02 -11.54 12.67
C ASP A 476 -34.12 -10.33 12.36
N ARG A 477 -32.79 -10.48 12.38
CA ARG A 477 -31.84 -9.38 12.14
C ARG A 477 -31.90 -8.89 10.69
N PRO A 478 -31.88 -7.56 10.46
CA PRO A 478 -31.87 -6.97 9.12
C PRO A 478 -30.73 -7.47 8.24
N GLY A 479 -29.51 -7.62 8.78
CA GLY A 479 -28.37 -8.13 8.04
C GLY A 479 -28.53 -9.58 7.57
N LYS A 480 -29.18 -10.44 8.37
CA LYS A 480 -29.52 -11.81 7.96
C LYS A 480 -30.48 -11.78 6.76
N LYS A 481 -31.52 -10.95 6.83
CA LYS A 481 -32.48 -10.79 5.73
C LYS A 481 -31.81 -10.20 4.48
N ALA A 482 -30.87 -9.26 4.64
CA ALA A 482 -30.13 -8.66 3.55
C ALA A 482 -29.30 -9.68 2.77
N VAL A 483 -28.57 -10.58 3.45
CA VAL A 483 -27.81 -11.64 2.75
C VAL A 483 -28.72 -12.64 2.03
N ILE A 484 -29.88 -12.98 2.59
CA ILE A 484 -30.84 -13.86 1.90
C ILE A 484 -31.43 -13.16 0.66
N ASN A 485 -31.82 -11.89 0.78
CA ASN A 485 -32.32 -11.10 -0.36
C ASN A 485 -31.24 -10.92 -1.44
N PHE A 486 -29.99 -10.71 -1.05
CA PHE A 486 -28.86 -10.69 -1.97
C PHE A 486 -28.76 -12.00 -2.77
N LEU A 487 -28.84 -13.16 -2.10
CA LEU A 487 -28.81 -14.47 -2.77
C LEU A 487 -30.02 -14.67 -3.71
N ILE A 488 -31.22 -14.26 -3.28
CA ILE A 488 -32.42 -14.30 -4.14
C ILE A 488 -32.17 -13.51 -5.43
N ASN A 489 -31.68 -12.28 -5.32
CA ASN A 489 -31.40 -11.43 -6.48
C ASN A 489 -30.27 -11.99 -7.35
N ARG A 490 -29.17 -12.42 -6.73
CA ARG A 490 -27.99 -12.99 -7.39
C ARG A 490 -28.31 -14.19 -8.27
N TYR A 491 -29.29 -15.00 -7.84
CA TYR A 491 -29.75 -16.20 -8.54
C TYR A 491 -31.08 -15.99 -9.29
N ALA A 492 -31.60 -14.77 -9.40
CA ALA A 492 -32.90 -14.48 -10.01
C ALA A 492 -34.03 -15.38 -9.45
N ASN A 493 -34.03 -15.59 -8.14
CA ASN A 493 -34.92 -16.49 -7.40
C ASN A 493 -34.91 -17.97 -7.89
N ASN A 494 -33.87 -18.39 -8.62
CA ASN A 494 -33.72 -19.75 -9.13
C ASN A 494 -33.03 -20.66 -8.09
N VAL A 495 -33.83 -21.30 -7.24
CA VAL A 495 -33.35 -22.21 -6.20
C VAL A 495 -32.55 -23.39 -6.78
N LYS A 496 -32.91 -23.88 -7.97
CA LYS A 496 -32.18 -24.99 -8.62
C LYS A 496 -30.76 -24.58 -8.97
N ALA A 497 -30.56 -23.37 -9.50
CA ALA A 497 -29.23 -22.83 -9.80
C ALA A 497 -28.40 -22.64 -8.52
N PHE A 498 -29.00 -22.11 -7.46
CA PHE A 498 -28.35 -21.96 -6.15
C PHE A 498 -27.89 -23.31 -5.58
N LYS A 499 -28.75 -24.33 -5.59
CA LYS A 499 -28.42 -25.69 -5.10
C LYS A 499 -27.27 -26.33 -5.87
N THR A 500 -27.12 -26.03 -7.17
CA THR A 500 -26.00 -26.53 -7.97
C THR A 500 -24.66 -25.96 -7.50
N VAL A 501 -24.63 -24.73 -7.01
CA VAL A 501 -23.41 -24.07 -6.50
C VAL A 501 -23.16 -24.41 -5.03
N TRP A 502 -24.15 -24.15 -4.19
CA TRP A 502 -24.04 -24.18 -2.73
C TRP A 502 -24.40 -25.54 -2.10
N GLY A 503 -24.89 -26.51 -2.89
CA GLY A 503 -25.15 -27.89 -2.45
C GLY A 503 -26.20 -28.05 -1.35
N THR A 504 -27.06 -27.04 -1.14
CA THR A 504 -28.12 -27.05 -0.13
C THR A 504 -29.30 -27.97 -0.48
N LYS A 505 -30.11 -28.29 0.53
CA LYS A 505 -31.33 -29.12 0.38
C LYS A 505 -32.64 -28.31 0.39
N ILE A 506 -32.56 -26.98 0.39
CA ILE A 506 -33.74 -26.10 0.48
C ILE A 506 -34.67 -26.24 -0.75
N ASN A 507 -35.94 -25.86 -0.58
CA ASN A 507 -36.90 -25.74 -1.68
C ASN A 507 -37.21 -24.28 -2.04
N LYS A 508 -36.99 -23.36 -1.12
CA LYS A 508 -37.07 -21.90 -1.32
C LYS A 508 -36.01 -21.17 -0.49
N PHE A 509 -35.61 -19.97 -0.92
CA PHE A 509 -34.53 -19.21 -0.28
C PHE A 509 -34.83 -18.83 1.17
N GLU A 510 -36.09 -18.61 1.53
CA GLU A 510 -36.50 -18.19 2.88
C GLU A 510 -36.16 -19.25 3.94
N GLU A 511 -36.00 -20.52 3.55
CA GLU A 511 -35.52 -21.56 4.46
C GLU A 511 -34.12 -21.26 4.99
N LEU A 512 -33.29 -20.50 4.26
CA LEU A 512 -31.95 -20.10 4.71
C LEU A 512 -31.98 -19.14 5.91
N LEU A 513 -33.12 -18.53 6.23
CA LEU A 513 -33.25 -17.68 7.42
C LEU A 513 -33.01 -18.46 8.72
N THR A 514 -33.29 -19.76 8.74
CA THR A 514 -33.09 -20.61 9.93
C THR A 514 -31.67 -21.21 10.00
N TYR A 515 -30.86 -21.03 8.97
CA TYR A 515 -29.51 -21.58 8.88
C TYR A 515 -28.52 -20.59 9.50
N THR A 516 -27.59 -21.08 10.32
CA THR A 516 -26.46 -20.27 10.82
C THR A 516 -25.20 -20.43 9.98
N GLU A 517 -25.14 -21.47 9.14
CA GLU A 517 -24.05 -21.77 8.20
C GLU A 517 -24.56 -22.65 7.04
N ILE A 518 -23.80 -22.74 5.94
CA ILE A 518 -24.13 -23.59 4.78
C ILE A 518 -23.13 -24.73 4.67
N ASN A 519 -23.48 -25.90 5.21
CA ASN A 519 -22.63 -27.11 5.21
C ASN A 519 -22.97 -28.13 4.11
N GLY A 520 -23.83 -27.75 3.16
CA GLY A 520 -24.37 -28.66 2.15
C GLY A 520 -23.33 -29.01 1.08
N GLY A 521 -22.46 -29.99 1.32
CA GLY A 521 -21.63 -30.66 0.31
C GLY A 521 -21.15 -29.76 -0.84
N ILE A 522 -20.39 -28.71 -0.50
CA ILE A 522 -19.93 -27.64 -1.39
C ILE A 522 -19.57 -28.19 -2.77
N LYS A 523 -20.30 -27.76 -3.81
CA LYS A 523 -20.17 -28.32 -5.17
C LYS A 523 -19.30 -27.46 -6.08
N ASP A 524 -19.32 -26.15 -5.91
CA ASP A 524 -18.52 -25.21 -6.71
C ASP A 524 -17.91 -24.12 -5.81
N ARG A 525 -16.71 -24.39 -5.29
CA ARG A 525 -15.98 -23.48 -4.38
C ARG A 525 -15.69 -22.13 -5.03
N THR A 526 -15.37 -22.12 -6.32
CA THR A 526 -15.05 -20.89 -7.05
C THR A 526 -16.26 -19.98 -7.16
N ARG A 527 -17.43 -20.51 -7.55
CA ARG A 527 -18.66 -19.71 -7.61
C ARG A 527 -19.14 -19.23 -6.25
N ILE A 528 -19.02 -20.07 -5.21
CA ILE A 528 -19.28 -19.65 -3.83
C ILE A 528 -18.42 -18.44 -3.47
N GLN A 529 -17.13 -18.50 -3.81
CA GLN A 529 -16.22 -17.39 -3.53
C GLN A 529 -16.61 -16.10 -4.25
N LEU A 530 -17.03 -16.21 -5.52
CA LEU A 530 -17.54 -15.08 -6.29
C LEU A 530 -18.82 -14.49 -5.68
N ASP A 531 -19.71 -15.33 -5.14
CA ASP A 531 -20.91 -14.86 -4.44
C ASP A 531 -20.57 -14.13 -3.13
N LYS A 532 -19.63 -14.66 -2.34
CA LYS A 532 -19.15 -14.02 -1.11
C LYS A 532 -18.44 -12.69 -1.38
N SER A 533 -17.58 -12.64 -2.42
CA SER A 533 -16.93 -11.43 -2.93
C SER A 533 -17.97 -10.39 -3.37
N ALA A 534 -18.96 -10.79 -4.17
CA ALA A 534 -20.04 -9.91 -4.60
C ALA A 534 -20.88 -9.38 -3.42
N PHE A 535 -21.08 -10.19 -2.37
CA PHE A 535 -21.74 -9.74 -1.15
C PHE A 535 -20.89 -8.73 -0.37
N LEU A 536 -19.58 -8.96 -0.25
CA LEU A 536 -18.65 -7.99 0.36
C LEU A 536 -18.72 -6.63 -0.34
N ARG A 537 -18.73 -6.63 -1.67
CA ARG A 537 -18.91 -5.41 -2.48
C ARG A 537 -20.25 -4.73 -2.21
N PHE A 538 -21.33 -5.49 -2.11
CA PHE A 538 -22.66 -4.97 -1.79
C PHE A 538 -22.69 -4.29 -0.41
N VAL A 539 -22.09 -4.92 0.61
CA VAL A 539 -21.95 -4.34 1.95
C VAL A 539 -21.09 -3.08 1.93
N ALA A 540 -19.96 -3.10 1.21
CA ALA A 540 -19.07 -1.94 1.11
C ALA A 540 -19.75 -0.74 0.43
N ASP A 541 -20.38 -0.93 -0.75
CA ASP A 541 -21.08 0.14 -1.47
C ASP A 541 -22.21 0.73 -0.60
N THR A 542 -23.01 -0.13 0.06
CA THR A 542 -24.06 0.31 1.00
C THR A 542 -23.49 1.12 2.18
N PHE A 543 -22.37 0.67 2.76
CA PHE A 543 -21.73 1.37 3.88
C PHE A 543 -21.24 2.75 3.46
N PHE A 544 -20.49 2.84 2.36
CA PHE A 544 -19.88 4.10 1.93
C PHE A 544 -20.91 5.09 1.39
N GLU A 545 -21.91 4.63 0.64
CA GLU A 545 -23.01 5.48 0.16
C GLU A 545 -23.77 6.11 1.34
N MET A 546 -24.07 5.31 2.37
CA MET A 546 -24.79 5.76 3.55
C MET A 546 -24.00 6.84 4.31
N HIS A 547 -22.71 6.59 4.59
CA HIS A 547 -21.85 7.55 5.28
C HIS A 547 -21.69 8.83 4.46
N TYR A 548 -21.41 8.70 3.16
CA TYR A 548 -21.28 9.84 2.25
C TYR A 548 -22.55 10.70 2.27
N SER A 549 -23.70 10.10 2.05
CA SER A 549 -24.98 10.81 1.96
C SER A 549 -25.34 11.51 3.26
N ILE A 550 -25.10 10.86 4.41
CA ILE A 550 -25.37 11.44 5.74
C ILE A 550 -24.41 12.57 6.06
N ILE A 551 -23.11 12.43 5.80
CA ILE A 551 -22.14 13.49 6.06
C ILE A 551 -22.44 14.69 5.14
N ARG A 552 -22.66 14.45 3.84
CA ARG A 552 -22.94 15.50 2.86
C ARG A 552 -24.25 16.25 3.10
N LYS A 553 -25.21 15.64 3.80
CA LYS A 553 -26.42 16.34 4.30
C LYS A 553 -26.08 17.48 5.26
N TYR A 554 -24.99 17.38 6.03
CA TYR A 554 -24.63 18.36 7.06
C TYR A 554 -23.34 19.15 6.76
N ASP A 555 -22.44 18.59 5.96
CA ASP A 555 -21.16 19.20 5.58
C ASP A 555 -20.76 18.88 4.13
N THR A 556 -20.79 19.91 3.30
CA THR A 556 -20.42 19.86 1.87
C THR A 556 -18.97 20.28 1.60
N ASN A 557 -18.23 20.71 2.62
CA ASN A 557 -16.93 21.38 2.47
C ASN A 557 -15.76 20.43 2.74
N HIS A 558 -15.85 19.61 3.80
CA HIS A 558 -14.72 18.81 4.27
C HIS A 558 -14.60 17.46 3.57
N MET A 559 -13.37 16.94 3.50
CA MET A 559 -13.09 15.63 2.91
C MET A 559 -13.64 14.47 3.74
N ILE A 560 -13.90 13.36 3.06
CA ILE A 560 -14.16 12.05 3.65
C ILE A 560 -12.90 11.19 3.49
N LEU A 561 -12.33 10.75 4.61
CA LEU A 561 -10.99 10.15 4.70
C LEU A 561 -11.00 8.61 4.75
N GLY A 562 -12.15 7.98 4.52
CA GLY A 562 -12.28 6.52 4.52
C GLY A 562 -12.16 5.90 5.93
N VAL A 563 -11.77 4.62 5.99
CA VAL A 563 -12.04 3.72 7.14
C VAL A 563 -10.81 3.30 7.95
N ARG A 564 -9.62 3.82 7.63
CA ARG A 564 -8.34 3.51 8.31
C ARG A 564 -8.11 1.99 8.39
N PHE A 565 -7.80 1.38 7.25
CA PHE A 565 -7.57 -0.06 7.18
C PHE A 565 -6.44 -0.50 8.11
N VAL A 566 -6.68 -1.56 8.89
CA VAL A 566 -5.63 -2.21 9.69
C VAL A 566 -4.54 -2.77 8.77
N GLY A 567 -3.29 -2.47 9.07
CA GLY A 567 -2.15 -2.92 8.28
C GLY A 567 -2.05 -2.23 6.92
N ASN A 568 -1.55 -2.97 5.93
CA ASN A 568 -1.16 -2.45 4.62
C ASN A 568 -1.98 -3.01 3.45
N ILE A 569 -3.04 -3.78 3.76
CA ILE A 569 -3.87 -4.48 2.78
C ILE A 569 -5.34 -4.30 3.10
N ALA A 570 -6.12 -4.10 2.05
CA ALA A 570 -7.57 -4.02 2.11
C ALA A 570 -8.17 -4.90 0.99
N PRO A 571 -9.37 -5.48 1.20
CA PRO A 571 -10.06 -6.21 0.14
C PRO A 571 -10.33 -5.31 -1.07
N SER A 572 -10.04 -5.82 -2.28
CA SER A 572 -10.24 -5.08 -3.54
C SER A 572 -11.68 -4.60 -3.72
N GLU A 573 -12.66 -5.39 -3.31
CA GLU A 573 -14.09 -5.07 -3.38
C GLU A 573 -14.45 -3.82 -2.57
N VAL A 574 -13.77 -3.64 -1.43
CA VAL A 574 -13.96 -2.49 -0.54
C VAL A 574 -13.25 -1.26 -1.12
N LEU A 575 -12.03 -1.44 -1.65
CA LEU A 575 -11.27 -0.37 -2.33
C LEU A 575 -11.99 0.14 -3.59
N GLU A 576 -12.58 -0.74 -4.38
CA GLU A 576 -13.35 -0.35 -5.57
C GLU A 576 -14.67 0.33 -5.20
N ALA A 577 -15.35 -0.13 -4.15
CA ALA A 577 -16.59 0.50 -3.69
C ALA A 577 -16.35 1.91 -3.15
N MET A 578 -15.25 2.14 -2.40
CA MET A 578 -15.02 3.41 -1.73
C MET A 578 -14.64 4.56 -2.67
N ASP A 579 -14.11 4.30 -3.87
CA ASP A 579 -13.65 5.32 -4.85
C ASP A 579 -14.68 6.44 -5.07
N LYS A 580 -15.98 6.09 -5.12
CA LYS A 580 -17.06 7.05 -5.37
C LYS A 580 -17.34 8.00 -4.19
N TYR A 581 -16.91 7.63 -2.99
CA TYR A 581 -17.43 8.20 -1.74
C TYR A 581 -16.36 8.84 -0.86
N VAL A 582 -15.07 8.57 -1.11
CA VAL A 582 -13.97 9.09 -0.30
C VAL A 582 -13.05 9.99 -1.14
N ASP A 583 -12.42 10.95 -0.49
CA ASP A 583 -11.40 11.81 -1.10
C ASP A 583 -9.99 11.23 -0.90
N VAL A 584 -9.79 10.47 0.18
CA VAL A 584 -8.50 9.89 0.60
C VAL A 584 -8.71 8.45 1.07
N VAL A 585 -7.76 7.57 0.79
CA VAL A 585 -7.71 6.21 1.36
C VAL A 585 -6.66 6.14 2.47
N CYS A 586 -7.04 5.56 3.60
CA CYS A 586 -6.20 5.53 4.80
C CYS A 586 -5.82 4.11 5.22
N PHE A 587 -4.53 3.93 5.55
CA PHE A 587 -3.96 2.67 6.06
C PHE A 587 -3.26 2.88 7.41
N GLN A 588 -3.06 1.78 8.14
CA GLN A 588 -2.36 1.72 9.43
C GLN A 588 -1.27 0.63 9.41
N PRO A 589 -0.25 0.77 8.54
CA PRO A 589 0.85 -0.17 8.44
C PRO A 589 1.77 -0.10 9.66
N TYR A 590 2.00 -1.25 10.30
CA TYR A 590 3.00 -1.38 11.38
C TYR A 590 4.23 -2.18 10.93
N ASP A 591 4.46 -2.23 9.62
CA ASP A 591 5.66 -2.79 9.01
C ASP A 591 6.91 -2.02 9.41
N ALA A 592 8.05 -2.72 9.52
CA ALA A 592 9.35 -2.08 9.76
C ALA A 592 9.81 -1.21 8.57
N VAL A 593 9.33 -1.53 7.37
CA VAL A 593 9.64 -0.85 6.10
C VAL A 593 8.33 -0.36 5.51
N ALA A 594 8.29 0.87 4.99
CA ALA A 594 7.06 1.41 4.43
C ALA A 594 6.62 0.61 3.21
N PRO A 595 5.40 0.02 3.19
CA PRO A 595 4.98 -0.93 2.17
C PRO A 595 4.38 -0.22 0.95
N ILE A 596 5.11 0.74 0.37
CA ILE A 596 4.56 1.60 -0.67
C ILE A 596 4.16 0.84 -1.94
N GLU A 597 4.78 -0.32 -2.20
CA GLU A 597 4.44 -1.21 -3.29
C GLU A 597 2.98 -1.69 -3.17
N LEU A 598 2.55 -2.05 -1.96
CA LEU A 598 1.17 -2.48 -1.71
C LEU A 598 0.19 -1.31 -1.85
N PHE A 599 0.61 -0.10 -1.48
CA PHE A 599 -0.16 1.13 -1.66
C PHE A 599 -0.32 1.53 -3.13
N GLU A 600 0.75 1.46 -3.91
CA GLU A 600 0.71 1.69 -5.35
C GLU A 600 -0.13 0.64 -6.08
N ARG A 601 -0.15 -0.59 -5.56
CA ARG A 601 -1.05 -1.62 -6.05
C ARG A 601 -2.50 -1.28 -5.77
N SER A 602 -2.82 -0.96 -4.51
CA SER A 602 -4.19 -0.70 -4.09
C SER A 602 -4.79 0.48 -4.86
N TRP A 603 -3.96 1.46 -5.25
CA TRP A 603 -4.35 2.60 -6.08
C TRP A 603 -5.04 2.21 -7.40
N HIS A 604 -4.76 1.02 -7.95
CA HIS A 604 -5.43 0.54 -9.16
C HIS A 604 -6.94 0.37 -8.98
N TYR A 605 -7.40 0.18 -7.75
CA TYR A 605 -8.80 -0.03 -7.40
C TYR A 605 -9.53 1.25 -7.00
N HIS A 606 -8.85 2.19 -6.33
CA HIS A 606 -9.51 3.36 -5.73
C HIS A 606 -9.13 4.71 -6.34
N LYS A 607 -8.01 4.83 -7.07
CA LYS A 607 -7.59 6.06 -7.78
C LYS A 607 -7.54 7.35 -6.93
N LYS A 608 -7.30 7.23 -5.61
CA LYS A 608 -7.21 8.35 -4.65
C LYS A 608 -5.80 8.49 -4.07
N PRO A 609 -5.43 9.65 -3.52
CA PRO A 609 -4.26 9.74 -2.66
C PRO A 609 -4.38 8.91 -1.38
N ILE A 610 -3.24 8.63 -0.78
CA ILE A 610 -3.10 7.73 0.37
C ILE A 610 -2.51 8.49 1.57
N LEU A 611 -3.16 8.35 2.72
CA LEU A 611 -2.72 8.91 4.00
C LEU A 611 -2.43 7.78 4.99
N ILE A 612 -1.21 7.75 5.53
CA ILE A 612 -0.85 6.80 6.58
C ILE A 612 -1.36 7.37 7.91
N THR A 613 -2.28 6.67 8.55
CA THR A 613 -2.99 7.26 9.71
C THR A 613 -2.55 6.73 11.06
N GLU A 614 -1.80 5.63 11.07
CA GLU A 614 -1.04 5.12 12.21
C GLU A 614 0.14 4.30 11.69
N PHE A 615 1.28 4.48 12.31
CA PHE A 615 2.41 3.56 12.29
C PHE A 615 3.28 3.88 13.51
N GLY A 616 4.12 2.94 13.92
CA GLY A 616 4.98 3.16 15.06
C GLY A 616 6.02 2.06 15.24
N PHE A 617 7.08 2.42 15.93
CA PHE A 617 8.14 1.51 16.33
C PHE A 617 8.32 1.57 17.84
N LYS A 618 8.88 0.50 18.40
CA LYS A 618 9.17 0.35 19.83
C LYS A 618 10.67 0.18 20.03
N ALA A 619 11.16 0.42 21.24
CA ALA A 619 12.54 0.07 21.61
C ALA A 619 12.63 -0.62 22.97
N MET A 620 13.55 -1.59 23.09
CA MET A 620 13.74 -2.39 24.31
C MET A 620 14.42 -1.61 25.45
N ASP A 621 15.23 -0.60 25.14
CA ASP A 621 15.89 0.27 26.13
C ASP A 621 14.96 1.31 26.78
N SER A 622 13.66 1.31 26.42
CA SER A 622 12.63 2.10 27.10
C SER A 622 12.32 1.62 28.53
N GLY A 623 12.65 0.36 28.85
CA GLY A 623 12.26 -0.32 30.09
C GLY A 623 10.82 -0.86 30.10
N LEU A 624 10.05 -0.66 29.02
CA LEU A 624 8.71 -1.22 28.87
C LEU A 624 8.73 -2.68 28.39
N PRO A 625 7.72 -3.50 28.74
CA PRO A 625 7.71 -4.90 28.34
C PRO A 625 7.61 -5.12 26.83
N ASN A 626 6.87 -4.27 26.11
CA ASN A 626 6.65 -4.38 24.65
C ASN A 626 6.13 -5.76 24.21
N THR A 627 5.26 -6.39 25.01
CA THR A 627 4.87 -7.80 24.80
C THR A 627 3.56 -7.99 24.04
N LYS A 628 2.77 -6.94 23.85
CA LYS A 628 1.44 -7.00 23.21
C LYS A 628 1.22 -5.79 22.32
N GLY A 629 0.76 -5.99 21.10
CA GLY A 629 0.46 -4.92 20.15
C GLY A 629 1.33 -4.99 18.89
N PRO A 630 1.00 -4.23 17.84
CA PRO A 630 1.66 -4.33 16.54
C PRO A 630 3.06 -3.68 16.55
N GLY A 631 3.73 -3.66 15.40
CA GLY A 631 4.95 -2.89 15.20
C GLY A 631 6.24 -3.59 15.61
N TYR A 632 7.31 -3.24 14.91
CA TYR A 632 8.65 -3.75 15.19
C TYR A 632 9.23 -3.16 16.48
N THR A 633 9.94 -3.98 17.25
CA THR A 633 10.68 -3.55 18.44
C THR A 633 12.19 -3.56 18.15
N PHE A 634 12.78 -2.38 18.09
CA PHE A 634 14.22 -2.18 17.98
C PHE A 634 14.90 -2.32 19.34
N LYS A 635 16.24 -2.35 19.36
CA LYS A 635 16.98 -2.47 20.62
C LYS A 635 17.05 -1.14 21.32
N THR A 636 17.31 -0.07 20.56
CA THR A 636 17.57 1.27 21.12
C THR A 636 16.63 2.36 20.60
N GLN A 637 16.45 3.40 21.40
CA GLN A 637 15.76 4.63 20.98
C GLN A 637 16.43 5.29 19.77
N LYS A 638 17.76 5.18 19.66
CA LYS A 638 18.54 5.63 18.49
C LYS A 638 18.14 4.86 17.23
N GLU A 639 18.04 3.53 17.31
CA GLU A 639 17.54 2.73 16.19
C GLU A 639 16.09 3.09 15.85
N ARG A 640 15.23 3.28 16.85
CA ARG A 640 13.84 3.71 16.66
C ARG A 640 13.75 5.00 15.85
N GLY A 641 14.61 5.99 16.13
CA GLY A 641 14.74 7.21 15.35
C GLY A 641 15.28 7.00 13.93
N LEU A 642 16.33 6.17 13.77
CA LEU A 642 16.92 5.86 12.45
C LEU A 642 15.94 5.10 11.54
N TRP A 643 15.09 4.24 12.10
CA TRP A 643 14.08 3.52 11.32
C TRP A 643 12.88 4.39 10.99
N TYR A 644 12.51 5.34 11.85
CA TYR A 644 11.58 6.41 11.49
C TYR A 644 12.06 7.18 10.25
N GLU A 645 13.33 7.59 10.24
CA GLU A 645 13.97 8.24 9.10
C GLU A 645 13.77 7.47 7.78
N ARG A 646 14.14 6.19 7.79
CA ARG A 646 14.04 5.30 6.63
C ARG A 646 12.60 5.15 6.16
N TYR A 647 11.68 4.99 7.10
CA TYR A 647 10.27 4.84 6.79
C TYR A 647 9.71 6.07 6.08
N ILE A 648 10.03 7.27 6.58
CA ILE A 648 9.56 8.53 5.97
C ILE A 648 10.16 8.75 4.58
N PHE A 649 11.45 8.47 4.39
CA PHE A 649 12.06 8.61 3.07
C PHE A 649 11.43 7.69 2.04
N ARG A 650 11.14 6.45 2.44
CA ARG A 650 10.42 5.51 1.59
C ARG A 650 9.00 6.00 1.26
N LEU A 651 8.28 6.56 2.23
CA LEU A 651 6.93 7.10 2.00
C LEU A 651 6.93 8.25 0.97
N ILE A 652 7.86 9.20 1.09
CA ILE A 652 7.87 10.38 0.20
C ILE A 652 8.35 10.07 -1.21
N GLU A 653 8.98 8.91 -1.46
CA GLU A 653 9.31 8.46 -2.82
C GLU A 653 8.05 8.24 -3.67
N SER A 654 6.96 7.77 -3.06
CA SER A 654 5.71 7.55 -3.79
C SER A 654 4.96 8.88 -4.01
N PRO A 655 4.49 9.17 -5.24
CA PRO A 655 3.67 10.35 -5.53
C PRO A 655 2.25 10.26 -4.96
N LEU A 656 1.84 9.09 -4.46
CA LEU A 656 0.49 8.86 -3.93
C LEU A 656 0.34 9.26 -2.47
N ILE A 657 1.45 9.31 -1.72
CA ILE A 657 1.43 9.55 -0.27
C ILE A 657 1.32 11.05 0.00
N ILE A 658 0.24 11.44 0.67
CA ILE A 658 -0.05 12.83 1.08
C ILE A 658 0.24 13.10 2.57
N GLY A 659 0.80 12.11 3.27
CA GLY A 659 1.37 12.28 4.60
C GLY A 659 1.23 11.04 5.49
N TRP A 660 1.56 11.23 6.77
CA TRP A 660 1.60 10.17 7.76
C TRP A 660 1.34 10.67 9.18
N VAL A 661 0.90 9.77 10.05
CA VAL A 661 0.67 10.03 11.46
C VAL A 661 1.36 8.98 12.33
N TRP A 662 2.21 9.44 13.24
CA TRP A 662 2.85 8.63 14.26
C TRP A 662 1.86 8.21 15.36
N TYR A 663 1.82 6.92 15.66
CA TYR A 663 1.15 6.36 16.82
C TYR A 663 2.19 6.06 17.91
N GLN A 664 2.22 6.79 19.03
CA GLN A 664 1.30 7.81 19.54
C GLN A 664 2.05 8.84 20.41
N TYR A 665 1.35 9.82 21.01
CA TYR A 665 1.99 10.87 21.80
C TYR A 665 2.72 10.36 23.06
N VAL A 666 2.06 9.50 23.85
CA VAL A 666 2.57 9.00 25.14
C VAL A 666 2.62 7.47 25.13
N ASP A 667 3.59 6.91 25.85
CA ASP A 667 3.70 5.47 26.06
C ASP A 667 2.48 4.86 26.75
N GLN A 668 2.28 3.58 26.48
CA GLN A 668 1.27 2.79 27.15
C GLN A 668 1.78 2.36 28.55
N PRO A 669 0.89 2.09 29.51
CA PRO A 669 1.30 1.64 30.83
C PRO A 669 2.02 0.28 30.75
N ALA A 670 3.09 0.10 31.53
CA ALA A 670 3.81 -1.17 31.61
C ALA A 670 2.91 -2.35 32.03
N SER A 671 1.88 -2.07 32.82
CA SER A 671 0.86 -3.04 33.26
C SER A 671 -0.12 -3.47 32.16
N GLY A 672 -0.10 -2.81 31.00
CA GLY A 672 -1.08 -2.99 29.95
C GLY A 672 -2.27 -2.04 30.09
N ARG A 673 -2.74 -1.46 28.96
CA ARG A 673 -3.95 -0.64 28.92
C ARG A 673 -5.21 -1.48 29.17
N THR A 674 -6.22 -0.93 29.83
CA THR A 674 -7.42 -1.68 30.26
C THR A 674 -8.18 -2.35 29.10
N ALA A 675 -8.12 -1.80 27.89
CA ALA A 675 -8.89 -2.29 26.75
C ALA A 675 -8.46 -3.68 26.24
N ASP A 676 -7.15 -3.94 26.17
CA ASP A 676 -6.58 -5.15 25.54
C ASP A 676 -5.25 -5.62 26.17
N GLY A 677 -4.70 -4.84 27.10
CA GLY A 677 -3.45 -5.10 27.77
C GLY A 677 -2.20 -4.69 27.00
N GLU A 678 -2.28 -3.91 25.92
CA GLU A 678 -1.08 -3.39 25.25
C GLU A 678 -0.22 -2.53 26.20
N ASN A 679 1.09 -2.74 26.15
CA ASN A 679 2.09 -2.22 27.12
C ASN A 679 3.39 -1.75 26.44
N ASN A 680 3.24 -1.03 25.32
CA ASN A 680 4.32 -0.70 24.41
C ASN A 680 4.90 0.70 24.58
N ASN A 681 6.16 0.80 24.14
CA ASN A 681 6.90 2.02 23.92
C ASN A 681 6.58 2.66 22.55
N PHE A 682 5.35 3.15 22.37
CA PHE A 682 4.93 3.88 21.16
C PHE A 682 5.02 5.40 21.29
N GLY A 683 5.11 5.93 22.51
CA GLY A 683 5.14 7.34 22.82
C GLY A 683 6.32 8.09 22.24
N LEU A 684 6.08 9.35 21.87
CA LEU A 684 7.13 10.36 21.80
C LEU A 684 7.66 10.70 23.20
N LEU A 685 6.80 10.49 24.20
CA LEU A 685 7.06 10.68 25.63
C LEU A 685 6.81 9.40 26.40
N ASN A 686 7.51 9.24 27.52
CA ASN A 686 7.12 8.27 28.54
C ASN A 686 5.94 8.78 29.40
N ILE A 687 5.47 7.95 30.35
CA ILE A 687 4.35 8.30 31.24
C ILE A 687 4.69 9.43 32.24
N GLU A 688 5.96 9.81 32.38
CA GLU A 688 6.48 10.95 33.16
C GLU A 688 6.67 12.23 32.32
N ASP A 689 6.03 12.31 31.14
CA ASP A 689 6.14 13.45 30.20
C ASP A 689 7.57 13.73 29.70
N GLN A 690 8.49 12.77 29.83
CA GLN A 690 9.88 12.91 29.37
C GLN A 690 10.01 12.49 27.91
N PRO A 691 10.57 13.34 27.03
CA PRO A 691 10.79 12.99 25.63
C PRO A 691 11.85 11.93 25.43
N TYR A 692 11.59 11.02 24.50
CA TYR A 692 12.62 10.14 23.94
C TYR A 692 13.49 10.91 22.94
N PHE A 693 14.50 11.63 23.43
CA PHE A 693 15.29 12.59 22.66
C PHE A 693 15.89 12.02 21.36
N ASP A 694 16.40 10.78 21.36
CA ASP A 694 16.92 10.16 20.13
C ASP A 694 15.87 10.06 19.02
N LEU A 695 14.61 9.78 19.38
CA LEU A 695 13.49 9.71 18.45
C LEU A 695 13.05 11.11 18.02
N VAL A 696 12.72 11.98 18.97
CA VAL A 696 12.10 13.29 18.67
C VAL A 696 13.08 14.26 18.00
N ASN A 697 14.37 14.21 18.33
CA ASN A 697 15.37 15.03 17.65
C ASN A 697 15.55 14.59 16.20
N ARG A 698 15.51 13.27 15.94
CA ARG A 698 15.58 12.74 14.59
C ARG A 698 14.34 13.10 13.78
N MET A 699 13.14 12.93 14.34
CA MET A 699 11.88 13.38 13.72
C MET A 699 11.93 14.86 13.36
N LYS A 700 12.34 15.72 14.30
CA LYS A 700 12.48 17.16 14.08
C LYS A 700 13.39 17.50 12.89
N GLU A 701 14.54 16.83 12.79
CA GLU A 701 15.46 17.00 11.67
C GLU A 701 14.78 16.62 10.34
N ILE A 702 14.15 15.45 10.28
CA ILE A 702 13.50 14.92 9.07
C ILE A 702 12.34 15.81 8.66
N HIS A 703 11.50 16.24 9.60
CA HIS A 703 10.34 17.07 9.31
C HIS A 703 10.73 18.37 8.60
N SER A 704 11.86 18.97 9.01
CA SER A 704 12.40 20.16 8.35
C SER A 704 12.83 19.92 6.90
N LYS A 705 13.09 18.67 6.51
CA LYS A 705 13.64 18.29 5.20
C LYS A 705 12.59 17.75 4.23
N ILE A 706 11.34 17.54 4.65
CA ILE A 706 10.28 16.93 3.82
C ILE A 706 10.00 17.78 2.57
N TYR A 707 9.56 19.03 2.76
CA TYR A 707 9.21 19.89 1.62
C TYR A 707 10.41 20.14 0.68
N PRO A 708 11.63 20.42 1.17
CA PRO A 708 12.81 20.51 0.31
C PRO A 708 13.09 19.23 -0.49
N SER A 709 12.94 18.05 0.13
CA SER A 709 13.09 16.76 -0.56
C SER A 709 12.06 16.59 -1.67
N LEU A 710 10.80 16.96 -1.41
CA LEU A 710 9.71 16.90 -2.39
C LEU A 710 9.88 17.92 -3.53
N LEU A 711 10.41 19.11 -3.26
CA LEU A 711 10.68 20.10 -4.31
C LEU A 711 11.84 19.66 -5.21
N ASN A 712 12.85 18.99 -4.65
CA ASN A 712 13.97 18.47 -5.43
C ASN A 712 13.57 17.31 -6.35
N SER A 713 12.53 16.53 -6.01
CA SER A 713 12.02 15.46 -6.89
C SER A 713 11.11 15.96 -8.02
N ILE A 714 10.68 17.23 -7.97
CA ILE A 714 9.87 17.87 -9.02
C ILE A 714 10.74 18.56 -10.08
N LYS A 715 11.98 18.95 -9.71
CA LYS A 715 12.96 19.52 -10.64
C LYS A 715 13.58 18.43 -11.52
#